data_AF-A0AAW2L4M1-F1
#
_entry.id   AF-A0AAW2L4M1-F1
#
_cell.length_a   1.000
_cell.length_b   1.000
_cell.length_c   1.000
_cell.angle_alpha   90.00
_cell.angle_beta   90.00
_cell.angle_gamma   90.00
#
_symmetry.space_group_name_H-M   'P 1'
#
loop_
_entity.id
_entity.type
_entity.pdbx_description
1 polymer ?
#
loop_
_entity_poly.entity_id
_entity_poly.type
_entity_poly.pdbx_seq_one_letter_code
_entity_poly.pdbx_strand_id
1 'polypeptide(L)'
;GLSIGCSWNAGAAGTYFDASVLSLRVGNDNVTTETETPLLDFSTSPLWTNVYVENNAKVLVPLLWTRVQVRGQISLYYRSSIIFGLSDFPVSEFELVAEELLMSDSVIKVYGALRVSVKMLLMLNSQIQVDGGGNTDVATSVLEVRNLVVLKDNSVISSNANLALYGQGLLKLTGQGDAIKGQRLSLSLFYNITVGPGSLLQAPLDDDESRSLVTRSLCESPTCPVDLITPPDDCHVNYTLSFSMQVCRVEDILVNGVIKGSIVHIHRARTVIVDTDGMITASELGCRTGVGRGNYSNGAGAGAGHGGRGGSGFFNGILSEGGHEYGSADLPCELGSGTQGPNESAGYVAGGGMIVMGSRQWPLLRLDNYGFISADGQSCHRPIRNSNGSLIGGLGGGSGGTILLFLQALALAETSTLSVVGGFGGSMGGGGGGGGRIHFHWSKLATGDEYVPLAFVDGAINFSGGAGSGNGLRGEKGTITGKKCPKGLYGTFCTECPVGTYKDAEGSDPNLCKPCSLEHLPARANFVYVRGGVTQSNCPYKCISDKYRTPKCYTPFEELIYTFGGPWPFAILLLCVVMLLALILSTLRIKLIGSGCSYNGDDSIEHHDDQRLPYLLSLSEVRGAKSEESQSHVHRMYFMGPNTFREPWHLPYSPPAAIFEIVYEDAFNRFIDEINSVAAYEWWEGSVHSILSVLAYPCAWSWKQWRRRKKIHRLQEFVKSEYDHSCLRSCRSRALYKGMKGYTL
;
A
#
# COMPACT_ATOMS: atom_id res chain seq x y z
N GLY A 1 27.52 -8.79 -53.97
CA GLY A 1 27.90 -9.45 -55.25
C GLY A 1 27.12 -10.74 -55.36
N LEU A 2 26.87 -11.28 -56.56
CA LEU A 2 26.21 -12.59 -56.70
C LEU A 2 27.28 -13.66 -56.90
N SER A 3 27.33 -14.67 -56.01
CA SER A 3 28.21 -15.82 -56.20
C SER A 3 27.73 -16.64 -57.40
N ILE A 4 28.63 -16.84 -58.37
CA ILE A 4 28.33 -17.62 -59.59
C ILE A 4 28.15 -19.12 -59.25
N GLY A 5 28.78 -19.60 -58.16
CA GLY A 5 28.72 -21.00 -57.73
C GLY A 5 27.61 -21.33 -56.74
N CYS A 6 27.11 -20.34 -56.00
CA CYS A 6 26.01 -20.51 -55.02
C CYS A 6 25.01 -19.36 -55.16
N SER A 7 23.98 -19.54 -55.99
CA SER A 7 22.95 -18.50 -56.20
C SER A 7 22.15 -18.14 -54.94
N TRP A 8 22.19 -18.99 -53.90
CA TRP A 8 21.52 -18.79 -52.61
C TRP A 8 22.41 -18.09 -51.56
N ASN A 9 23.70 -17.87 -51.86
CA ASN A 9 24.66 -17.23 -50.97
C ASN A 9 25.38 -16.10 -51.71
N ALA A 10 25.09 -14.84 -51.36
CA ALA A 10 25.71 -13.67 -51.99
C ALA A 10 27.21 -13.49 -51.62
N GLY A 11 27.80 -14.39 -50.83
CA GLY A 11 29.13 -14.17 -50.26
C GLY A 11 29.10 -13.10 -49.17
N ALA A 12 30.24 -12.48 -48.88
CA ALA A 12 30.35 -11.49 -47.82
C ALA A 12 29.50 -10.24 -48.14
N ALA A 13 28.83 -9.70 -47.13
CA ALA A 13 28.01 -8.50 -47.25
C ALA A 13 28.86 -7.30 -47.71
N GLY A 14 28.31 -6.49 -48.62
CA GLY A 14 28.98 -5.31 -49.14
C GLY A 14 29.07 -4.21 -48.09
N THR A 15 30.16 -3.45 -48.11
CA THR A 15 30.38 -2.31 -47.22
C THR A 15 30.43 -1.02 -48.03
N TYR A 16 29.75 0.02 -47.54
CA TYR A 16 29.76 1.36 -48.10
C TYR A 16 30.03 2.35 -46.97
N PHE A 17 31.12 3.10 -47.07
CA PHE A 17 31.46 4.13 -46.11
C PHE A 17 31.33 5.50 -46.76
N ASP A 18 30.44 6.33 -46.21
CA ASP A 18 30.29 7.73 -46.62
C ASP A 18 31.17 8.61 -45.73
N ALA A 19 32.26 9.11 -46.30
CA ALA A 19 33.22 9.96 -45.61
C ALA A 19 32.67 11.35 -45.27
N SER A 20 31.60 11.82 -45.92
CA SER A 20 31.01 13.14 -45.67
C SER A 20 30.22 13.17 -44.36
N VAL A 21 29.48 12.10 -44.07
CA VAL A 21 28.70 11.92 -42.83
C VAL A 21 29.38 10.98 -41.83
N LEU A 22 30.53 10.42 -42.18
CA LEU A 22 31.28 9.42 -41.39
C LEU A 22 30.40 8.21 -41.02
N SER A 23 29.69 7.64 -42.00
CA SER A 23 28.76 6.54 -41.76
C SER A 23 29.10 5.29 -42.54
N LEU A 24 29.08 4.15 -41.85
CA LEU A 24 29.24 2.83 -42.44
C LEU A 24 27.87 2.18 -42.66
N ARG A 25 27.63 1.67 -43.87
CA ARG A 25 26.51 0.79 -44.20
C ARG A 25 27.04 -0.57 -44.63
N VAL A 26 26.49 -1.62 -44.05
CA VAL A 26 26.76 -3.01 -44.43
C VAL A 26 25.46 -3.65 -44.87
N GLY A 27 25.39 -4.06 -46.13
CA GLY A 27 24.17 -4.54 -46.76
C GLY A 27 24.41 -5.78 -47.62
N ASN A 28 23.43 -6.67 -47.66
CA ASN A 28 23.47 -7.85 -48.52
C ASN A 28 22.28 -7.95 -49.48
N ASP A 29 21.64 -6.81 -49.79
CA ASP A 29 20.51 -6.69 -50.73
C ASP A 29 19.39 -7.73 -50.52
N ASN A 30 19.17 -8.11 -49.26
CA ASN A 30 18.17 -9.07 -48.79
C ASN A 30 18.40 -10.50 -49.30
N VAL A 31 19.61 -10.81 -49.78
CA VAL A 31 20.03 -12.17 -50.10
C VAL A 31 20.57 -12.82 -48.83
N THR A 32 20.30 -14.11 -48.62
CA THR A 32 20.88 -14.85 -47.50
C THR A 32 22.38 -15.06 -47.68
N THR A 33 23.14 -15.06 -46.58
CA THR A 33 24.57 -15.37 -46.59
C THR A 33 24.95 -16.24 -45.41
N GLU A 34 25.90 -17.15 -45.64
CA GLU A 34 26.57 -17.91 -44.58
C GLU A 34 27.88 -17.25 -44.13
N THR A 35 28.46 -16.38 -44.97
CA THR A 35 29.73 -15.72 -44.69
C THR A 35 29.51 -14.43 -43.91
N GLU A 36 30.36 -14.19 -42.93
CA GLU A 36 30.34 -13.00 -42.10
C GLU A 36 31.36 -11.99 -42.63
N THR A 37 30.98 -10.72 -42.71
CA THR A 37 31.91 -9.64 -43.08
C THR A 37 32.66 -9.18 -41.83
N PRO A 38 33.98 -9.40 -41.73
CA PRO A 38 34.75 -9.01 -40.54
C PRO A 38 34.94 -7.49 -40.49
N LEU A 39 34.61 -6.89 -39.34
CA LEU A 39 34.98 -5.52 -38.98
C LEU A 39 36.12 -5.58 -37.96
N LEU A 40 37.32 -5.24 -38.42
CA LEU A 40 38.55 -5.38 -37.65
C LEU A 40 38.91 -4.13 -36.84
N ASP A 41 38.40 -2.96 -37.20
CA ASP A 41 38.73 -1.72 -36.49
C ASP A 41 37.60 -0.69 -36.59
N PHE A 42 37.49 0.16 -35.57
CA PHE A 42 36.55 1.27 -35.50
C PHE A 42 37.34 2.57 -35.28
N SER A 43 37.09 3.58 -36.11
CA SER A 43 37.87 4.82 -36.04
C SER A 43 37.66 5.51 -34.69
N THR A 44 38.76 5.81 -33.99
CA THR A 44 38.76 6.56 -32.72
C THR A 44 38.90 8.07 -32.91
N SER A 45 39.42 8.51 -34.06
CA SER A 45 39.55 9.91 -34.42
C SER A 45 39.64 10.09 -35.95
N PRO A 46 38.61 10.67 -36.60
CA PRO A 46 37.30 11.05 -36.06
C PRO A 46 36.40 9.84 -35.84
N LEU A 47 35.64 9.83 -34.75
CA LEU A 47 34.61 8.81 -34.50
C LEU A 47 33.59 8.77 -35.64
N TRP A 48 33.17 7.56 -36.03
CA TRP A 48 32.05 7.38 -36.95
C TRP A 48 30.76 7.92 -36.35
N THR A 49 29.92 8.50 -37.19
CA THR A 49 28.61 9.02 -36.78
C THR A 49 27.63 7.86 -36.63
N ASN A 50 27.43 7.05 -37.68
CA ASN A 50 26.39 6.02 -37.70
C ASN A 50 26.87 4.72 -38.34
N VAL A 51 26.48 3.58 -37.79
CA VAL A 51 26.71 2.24 -38.35
C VAL A 51 25.38 1.56 -38.61
N TYR A 52 25.15 1.15 -39.85
CA TYR A 52 23.94 0.45 -40.28
C TYR A 52 24.30 -0.95 -40.78
N VAL A 53 23.61 -1.97 -40.26
CA VAL A 53 23.70 -3.34 -40.75
C VAL A 53 22.32 -3.80 -41.18
N GLU A 54 22.12 -3.99 -42.48
CA GLU A 54 20.80 -4.13 -43.08
C GLU A 54 20.71 -5.27 -44.10
N ASN A 55 19.48 -5.69 -44.40
CA ASN A 55 19.14 -6.54 -45.54
C ASN A 55 19.89 -7.90 -45.56
N ASN A 56 19.70 -8.74 -44.53
CA ASN A 56 20.36 -10.04 -44.33
C ASN A 56 21.89 -9.98 -44.18
N ALA A 57 22.48 -8.80 -43.95
CA ALA A 57 23.91 -8.69 -43.71
C ALA A 57 24.33 -9.33 -42.38
N LYS A 58 25.45 -10.06 -42.41
CA LYS A 58 26.10 -10.65 -41.24
C LYS A 58 27.47 -10.02 -41.03
N VAL A 59 27.69 -9.48 -39.84
CA VAL A 59 28.93 -8.80 -39.45
C VAL A 59 29.59 -9.54 -38.30
N LEU A 60 30.90 -9.73 -38.37
CA LEU A 60 31.71 -10.33 -37.31
C LEU A 60 32.70 -9.30 -36.75
N VAL A 61 32.78 -9.18 -35.43
CA VAL A 61 33.79 -8.40 -34.71
C VAL A 61 34.66 -9.40 -33.93
N PRO A 62 35.75 -9.91 -34.54
CA PRO A 62 36.44 -11.11 -34.04
C PRO A 62 37.49 -10.82 -32.96
N LEU A 63 37.89 -9.56 -32.76
CA LEU A 63 39.03 -9.21 -31.92
C LEU A 63 38.71 -9.23 -30.42
N LEU A 64 39.61 -9.85 -29.65
CA LEU A 64 39.42 -10.18 -28.23
C LEU A 64 39.01 -9.03 -27.31
N TRP A 65 39.51 -7.82 -27.56
CA TRP A 65 39.12 -6.59 -26.87
C TRP A 65 38.84 -5.51 -27.89
N THR A 66 37.56 -5.36 -28.25
CA THR A 66 37.13 -4.32 -29.18
C THR A 66 36.11 -3.40 -28.54
N ARG A 67 36.40 -2.11 -28.68
CA ARG A 67 35.48 -1.03 -28.34
C ARG A 67 34.86 -0.51 -29.63
N VAL A 68 33.59 -0.81 -29.83
CA VAL A 68 32.76 -0.28 -30.90
C VAL A 68 32.15 1.03 -30.41
N GLN A 69 32.75 2.16 -30.80
CA GLN A 69 32.28 3.48 -30.40
C GLN A 69 31.82 4.30 -31.61
N VAL A 70 30.57 4.76 -31.56
CA VAL A 70 29.99 5.68 -32.55
C VAL A 70 29.40 6.91 -31.85
N ARG A 71 29.35 8.04 -32.56
CA ARG A 71 28.78 9.30 -32.03
C ARG A 71 27.26 9.32 -32.02
N GLY A 72 26.62 8.67 -33.00
CA GLY A 72 25.18 8.68 -33.20
C GLY A 72 24.60 7.30 -32.95
N GLN A 73 24.13 6.64 -34.01
CA GLN A 73 23.35 5.41 -33.89
C GLN A 73 24.06 4.16 -34.45
N ILE A 74 23.84 3.04 -33.77
CA ILE A 74 24.06 1.70 -34.31
C ILE A 74 22.67 1.12 -34.60
N SER A 75 22.45 0.72 -35.85
CA SER A 75 21.15 0.22 -36.27
C SER A 75 21.25 -1.10 -37.02
N LEU A 76 20.43 -2.06 -36.62
CA LEU A 76 20.29 -3.35 -37.25
C LEU A 76 18.87 -3.50 -37.79
N TYR A 77 18.74 -3.76 -39.09
CA TYR A 77 17.45 -3.89 -39.77
C TYR A 77 17.39 -5.13 -40.67
N TYR A 78 16.18 -5.66 -40.88
CA TYR A 78 15.86 -6.66 -41.91
C TYR A 78 16.74 -7.91 -41.85
N ARG A 79 16.58 -8.73 -40.79
CA ARG A 79 17.25 -10.03 -40.60
C ARG A 79 18.78 -9.95 -40.58
N SER A 80 19.30 -8.78 -40.26
CA SER A 80 20.74 -8.61 -40.10
C SER A 80 21.23 -9.12 -38.75
N SER A 81 22.53 -9.41 -38.68
CA SER A 81 23.16 -9.80 -37.43
C SER A 81 24.57 -9.24 -37.24
N ILE A 82 24.88 -8.89 -35.99
CA ILE A 82 26.24 -8.57 -35.55
C ILE A 82 26.68 -9.64 -34.54
N ILE A 83 27.85 -10.22 -34.77
CA ILE A 83 28.44 -11.27 -33.94
C ILE A 83 29.72 -10.70 -33.32
N PHE A 84 29.83 -10.77 -32.01
CA PHE A 84 31.00 -10.37 -31.25
C PHE A 84 31.72 -11.62 -30.75
N GLY A 85 33.02 -11.72 -31.06
CA GLY A 85 33.84 -12.85 -30.66
C GLY A 85 33.61 -14.11 -31.50
N LEU A 86 34.30 -15.18 -31.11
CA LEU A 86 34.28 -16.47 -31.78
C LEU A 86 33.69 -17.50 -30.84
N SER A 87 32.84 -18.39 -31.36
CA SER A 87 32.14 -19.41 -30.56
C SER A 87 33.07 -20.33 -29.77
N ASP A 88 34.23 -20.65 -30.34
CA ASP A 88 35.19 -21.57 -29.73
C ASP A 88 36.01 -20.91 -28.62
N PHE A 89 35.94 -19.57 -28.48
CA PHE A 89 36.74 -18.79 -27.55
C PHE A 89 35.91 -17.69 -26.85
N PRO A 90 34.93 -18.04 -25.99
CA PRO A 90 34.08 -17.08 -25.27
C PRO A 90 34.80 -16.46 -24.05
N VAL A 91 35.98 -15.87 -24.26
CA VAL A 91 36.83 -15.27 -23.20
C VAL A 91 36.94 -13.75 -23.31
N SER A 92 36.28 -13.17 -24.31
CA SER A 92 36.44 -11.78 -24.69
C SER A 92 35.45 -10.86 -24.00
N GLU A 93 35.84 -9.59 -23.83
CA GLU A 93 34.95 -8.53 -23.36
C GLU A 93 34.83 -7.46 -24.45
N PHE A 94 33.59 -7.18 -24.84
CA PHE A 94 33.26 -6.25 -25.92
C PHE A 94 32.56 -5.03 -25.36
N GLU A 95 32.96 -3.85 -25.80
CA GLU A 95 32.34 -2.59 -25.41
C GLU A 95 31.61 -1.98 -26.60
N LEU A 96 30.32 -1.70 -26.46
CA LEU A 96 29.49 -1.02 -27.45
C LEU A 96 29.02 0.32 -26.87
N VAL A 97 29.45 1.42 -27.48
CA VAL A 97 29.13 2.78 -27.06
C VAL A 97 28.48 3.53 -28.22
N ALA A 98 27.26 3.99 -28.02
CA ALA A 98 26.48 4.75 -29.01
C ALA A 98 25.52 5.72 -28.30
N GLU A 99 24.93 6.68 -29.01
CA GLU A 99 23.76 7.38 -28.48
C GLU A 99 22.53 6.47 -28.52
N GLU A 100 22.32 5.79 -29.64
CA GLU A 100 21.13 4.96 -29.86
C GLU A 100 21.51 3.58 -30.42
N LEU A 101 20.91 2.53 -29.85
CA LEU A 101 20.94 1.17 -30.39
C LEU A 101 19.53 0.78 -30.83
N LEU A 102 19.35 0.66 -32.15
CA LEU A 102 18.06 0.36 -32.78
C LEU A 102 18.12 -1.01 -33.44
N MET A 103 17.18 -1.89 -33.12
CA MET A 103 17.11 -3.23 -33.68
C MET A 103 15.69 -3.53 -34.17
N SER A 104 15.56 -3.96 -35.43
CA SER A 104 14.30 -4.43 -36.00
C SER A 104 14.49 -5.70 -36.82
N ASP A 105 13.83 -6.78 -36.42
CA ASP A 105 13.97 -8.12 -37.01
C ASP A 105 15.45 -8.55 -37.10
N SER A 106 16.25 -8.31 -36.05
CA SER A 106 17.70 -8.49 -36.10
C SER A 106 18.27 -9.17 -34.85
N VAL A 107 19.50 -9.69 -34.96
CA VAL A 107 20.16 -10.45 -33.89
C VAL A 107 21.55 -9.91 -33.57
N ILE A 108 21.83 -9.63 -32.31
CA ILE A 108 23.19 -9.48 -31.79
C ILE A 108 23.55 -10.76 -31.05
N LYS A 109 24.67 -11.39 -31.44
CA LYS A 109 25.24 -12.53 -30.73
C LYS A 109 26.58 -12.16 -30.14
N VAL A 110 26.87 -12.61 -28.93
CA VAL A 110 28.12 -12.33 -28.23
C VAL A 110 28.65 -13.62 -27.64
N TYR A 111 29.93 -13.91 -27.92
CA TYR A 111 30.69 -14.97 -27.29
C TYR A 111 31.71 -14.35 -26.33
N GLY A 112 31.36 -14.30 -25.05
CA GLY A 112 32.08 -13.58 -23.98
C GLY A 112 31.15 -12.62 -23.20
N ALA A 113 31.69 -11.51 -22.69
CA ALA A 113 30.92 -10.45 -22.04
C ALA A 113 30.64 -9.27 -22.97
N LEU A 114 29.46 -8.67 -22.81
CA LEU A 114 29.06 -7.45 -23.50
C LEU A 114 28.86 -6.31 -22.50
N ARG A 115 29.56 -5.20 -22.72
CA ARG A 115 29.29 -3.91 -22.07
C ARG A 115 28.67 -2.95 -23.07
N VAL A 116 27.40 -2.60 -22.86
CA VAL A 116 26.68 -1.61 -23.65
C VAL A 116 26.56 -0.33 -22.85
N SER A 117 26.90 0.82 -23.45
CA SER A 117 26.61 2.14 -22.88
C SER A 117 25.91 2.98 -23.94
N VAL A 118 24.58 3.13 -23.79
CA VAL A 118 23.72 3.86 -24.74
C VAL A 118 22.76 4.81 -24.03
N LYS A 119 22.21 5.80 -24.74
CA LYS A 119 21.09 6.60 -24.20
C LYS A 119 19.77 5.87 -24.38
N MET A 120 19.58 5.23 -25.54
CA MET A 120 18.33 4.57 -25.94
C MET A 120 18.61 3.17 -26.49
N LEU A 121 17.85 2.17 -26.03
CA LEU A 121 17.80 0.81 -26.58
C LEU A 121 16.37 0.50 -27.01
N LEU A 122 16.16 0.37 -28.33
CA LEU A 122 14.86 0.04 -28.91
C LEU A 122 14.96 -1.25 -29.70
N MET A 123 14.18 -2.25 -29.31
CA MET A 123 14.15 -3.57 -29.94
C MET A 123 12.74 -3.91 -30.41
N LEU A 124 12.64 -4.31 -31.69
CA LEU A 124 11.40 -4.77 -32.32
C LEU A 124 11.66 -6.13 -32.98
N ASN A 125 10.98 -7.21 -32.55
CA ASN A 125 11.22 -8.58 -33.04
C ASN A 125 12.71 -8.95 -33.11
N SER A 126 13.48 -8.55 -32.11
CA SER A 126 14.94 -8.60 -32.15
C SER A 126 15.53 -9.30 -30.94
N GLN A 127 16.73 -9.84 -31.09
CA GLN A 127 17.35 -10.66 -30.04
C GLN A 127 18.78 -10.22 -29.73
N ILE A 128 19.12 -10.09 -28.45
CA ILE A 128 20.49 -9.97 -27.96
C ILE A 128 20.80 -11.25 -27.18
N GLN A 129 21.73 -12.05 -27.69
CA GLN A 129 22.12 -13.34 -27.12
C GLN A 129 23.58 -13.28 -26.67
N VAL A 130 23.81 -13.45 -25.38
CA VAL A 130 25.14 -13.49 -24.78
C VAL A 130 25.43 -14.91 -24.32
N ASP A 131 26.51 -15.47 -24.84
CA ASP A 131 27.13 -16.71 -24.39
C ASP A 131 28.44 -16.37 -23.67
N GLY A 132 28.37 -16.27 -22.34
CA GLY A 132 29.52 -15.95 -21.48
C GLY A 132 30.50 -17.10 -21.25
N GLY A 133 30.29 -18.25 -21.90
CA GLY A 133 31.09 -19.45 -21.70
C GLY A 133 30.77 -20.20 -20.39
N GLY A 134 30.98 -21.52 -20.39
CA GLY A 134 30.66 -22.40 -19.25
C GLY A 134 31.68 -22.40 -18.10
N ASN A 135 32.70 -21.54 -18.13
CA ASN A 135 33.74 -21.50 -17.09
C ASN A 135 33.33 -20.59 -15.92
N THR A 136 33.76 -20.96 -14.72
CA THR A 136 33.37 -20.38 -13.42
C THR A 136 33.83 -18.94 -13.17
N ASP A 137 34.67 -18.38 -14.05
CA ASP A 137 35.02 -16.95 -14.04
C ASP A 137 33.93 -16.17 -14.80
N VAL A 138 32.74 -16.10 -14.19
CA VAL A 138 31.50 -15.66 -14.85
C VAL A 138 31.64 -14.24 -15.43
N ALA A 139 31.84 -14.18 -16.74
CA ALA A 139 31.86 -12.93 -17.49
C ALA A 139 30.51 -12.23 -17.31
N THR A 140 30.53 -11.03 -16.73
CA THR A 140 29.31 -10.26 -16.46
C THR A 140 29.03 -9.37 -17.66
N SER A 141 27.84 -9.50 -18.25
CA SER A 141 27.38 -8.55 -19.26
C SER A 141 26.59 -7.42 -18.60
N VAL A 142 26.89 -6.20 -19.03
CA VAL A 142 26.35 -4.97 -18.47
C VAL A 142 25.72 -4.13 -19.58
N LEU A 143 24.45 -3.81 -19.45
CA LEU A 143 23.75 -2.87 -20.33
C LEU A 143 23.41 -1.62 -19.53
N GLU A 144 24.19 -0.56 -19.73
CA GLU A 144 23.93 0.78 -19.21
C GLU A 144 23.13 1.58 -20.24
N VAL A 145 21.87 1.90 -19.90
CA VAL A 145 20.95 2.64 -20.76
C VAL A 145 20.41 3.87 -20.05
N ARG A 146 20.89 5.05 -20.42
CA ARG A 146 20.65 6.27 -19.62
C ARG A 146 19.19 6.70 -19.59
N ASN A 147 18.42 6.55 -20.67
CA ASN A 147 17.09 7.14 -20.79
C ASN A 147 15.97 6.12 -21.01
N LEU A 148 16.07 5.25 -22.01
CA LEU A 148 14.93 4.39 -22.37
C LEU A 148 15.37 3.03 -22.90
N VAL A 149 14.77 1.97 -22.34
CA VAL A 149 14.80 0.61 -22.87
C VAL A 149 13.38 0.19 -23.22
N VAL A 150 13.12 -0.08 -24.51
CA VAL A 150 11.84 -0.65 -24.96
C VAL A 150 12.08 -1.92 -25.75
N LEU A 151 11.48 -3.00 -25.27
CA LEU A 151 11.31 -4.24 -26.01
C LEU A 151 9.87 -4.28 -26.53
N LYS A 152 9.73 -4.70 -27.78
CA LYS A 152 8.45 -4.88 -28.45
C LYS A 152 8.47 -6.08 -29.39
N ASP A 153 7.32 -6.74 -29.50
CA ASP A 153 7.00 -7.85 -30.41
C ASP A 153 8.05 -8.99 -30.38
N ASN A 154 7.98 -9.91 -29.41
CA ASN A 154 8.91 -11.05 -29.25
C ASN A 154 10.41 -10.66 -29.14
N SER A 155 10.73 -9.49 -28.58
CA SER A 155 12.12 -9.07 -28.41
C SER A 155 12.76 -9.68 -27.16
N VAL A 156 13.95 -10.26 -27.28
CA VAL A 156 14.58 -11.02 -26.19
C VAL A 156 16.02 -10.58 -25.92
N ILE A 157 16.34 -10.29 -24.67
CA ILE A 157 17.73 -10.18 -24.18
C ILE A 157 17.99 -11.40 -23.31
N SER A 158 18.93 -12.25 -23.69
CA SER A 158 19.25 -13.49 -22.97
C SER A 158 20.74 -13.65 -22.76
N SER A 159 21.12 -14.04 -21.55
CA SER A 159 22.50 -14.38 -21.17
C SER A 159 22.53 -15.70 -20.41
N ASN A 160 23.42 -16.62 -20.79
CA ASN A 160 23.71 -17.82 -19.99
C ASN A 160 24.63 -17.55 -18.77
N ALA A 161 25.18 -16.34 -18.70
CA ALA A 161 25.96 -15.84 -17.58
C ALA A 161 25.19 -14.72 -16.84
N ASN A 162 25.89 -13.99 -15.98
CA ASN A 162 25.38 -12.86 -15.22
C ASN A 162 25.03 -11.67 -16.14
N LEU A 163 23.84 -11.10 -15.96
CA LEU A 163 23.32 -9.97 -16.74
C LEU A 163 22.87 -8.83 -15.81
N ALA A 164 23.46 -7.65 -15.99
CA ALA A 164 23.05 -6.44 -15.29
C ALA A 164 22.52 -5.39 -16.28
N LEU A 165 21.35 -4.83 -15.99
CA LEU A 165 20.83 -3.67 -16.69
C LEU A 165 20.78 -2.50 -15.71
N TYR A 166 21.43 -1.40 -16.09
CA TYR A 166 21.40 -0.14 -15.38
C TYR A 166 20.73 0.90 -16.26
N GLY A 167 19.87 1.73 -15.71
CA GLY A 167 19.39 2.87 -16.47
C GLY A 167 18.75 3.92 -15.60
N GLN A 168 18.73 5.18 -16.02
CA GLN A 168 18.18 6.28 -15.20
C GLN A 168 16.75 6.68 -15.59
N GLY A 169 16.21 6.09 -16.66
CA GLY A 169 14.85 6.36 -17.11
C GLY A 169 13.97 5.12 -17.06
N LEU A 170 13.35 4.75 -18.18
CA LEU A 170 12.26 3.77 -18.21
C LEU A 170 12.69 2.44 -18.85
N LEU A 171 12.35 1.32 -18.21
CA LEU A 171 12.45 -0.02 -18.77
C LEU A 171 11.04 -0.55 -19.05
N LYS A 172 10.76 -0.87 -20.30
CA LYS A 172 9.44 -1.33 -20.74
C LYS A 172 9.50 -2.51 -21.67
N LEU A 173 8.83 -3.59 -21.27
CA LEU A 173 8.53 -4.73 -22.12
C LEU A 173 7.06 -4.59 -22.50
N THR A 174 6.73 -4.56 -23.79
CA THR A 174 5.36 -4.26 -24.26
C THR A 174 4.73 -5.34 -25.12
N GLY A 175 5.54 -6.11 -25.82
CA GLY A 175 5.13 -7.17 -26.71
C GLY A 175 4.91 -8.48 -25.96
N GLN A 176 3.98 -9.26 -26.49
CA GLN A 176 3.88 -10.67 -26.17
C GLN A 176 5.19 -11.37 -26.54
N GLY A 177 5.71 -12.20 -25.64
CA GLY A 177 6.97 -12.93 -25.83
C GLY A 177 8.23 -12.10 -25.59
N ASP A 178 8.11 -10.81 -25.26
CA ASP A 178 9.28 -10.01 -24.85
C ASP A 178 9.89 -10.58 -23.58
N ALA A 179 11.21 -10.75 -23.55
CA ALA A 179 11.85 -11.32 -22.37
C ALA A 179 13.24 -10.77 -22.08
N ILE A 180 13.57 -10.67 -20.79
CA ILE A 180 14.94 -10.47 -20.31
C ILE A 180 15.29 -11.65 -19.40
N LYS A 181 16.29 -12.42 -19.82
CA LYS A 181 16.67 -13.68 -19.20
C LYS A 181 18.15 -13.68 -18.86
N GLY A 182 18.49 -14.13 -17.66
CA GLY A 182 19.87 -14.27 -17.21
C GLY A 182 20.03 -15.45 -16.27
N GLN A 183 21.26 -15.93 -16.11
CA GLN A 183 21.54 -16.87 -15.02
C GLN A 183 21.39 -16.19 -13.66
N ARG A 184 21.90 -14.95 -13.57
CA ARG A 184 21.52 -13.97 -12.56
C ARG A 184 21.19 -12.67 -13.26
N LEU A 185 20.10 -12.03 -12.84
CA LEU A 185 19.61 -10.79 -13.41
C LEU A 185 19.58 -9.70 -12.35
N SER A 186 20.23 -8.57 -12.62
CA SER A 186 20.10 -7.38 -11.77
C SER A 186 19.60 -6.20 -12.60
N LEU A 187 18.52 -5.57 -12.11
CA LEU A 187 17.93 -4.37 -12.70
C LEU A 187 18.09 -3.23 -11.69
N SER A 188 18.75 -2.14 -12.07
CA SER A 188 18.93 -1.04 -11.13
C SER A 188 18.92 0.35 -11.74
N LEU A 189 18.66 1.33 -10.86
CA LEU A 189 18.64 2.78 -11.12
C LEU A 189 17.45 3.28 -11.97
N PHE A 190 16.59 2.39 -12.47
CA PHE A 190 15.48 2.78 -13.33
C PHE A 190 14.44 3.59 -12.57
N TYR A 191 13.89 4.63 -13.18
CA TYR A 191 12.76 5.34 -12.60
C TYR A 191 11.52 4.44 -12.54
N ASN A 192 11.22 3.73 -13.63
CA ASN A 192 10.06 2.84 -13.71
C ASN A 192 10.41 1.57 -14.51
N ILE A 193 10.02 0.42 -13.97
CA ILE A 193 10.07 -0.87 -14.65
C ILE A 193 8.65 -1.34 -14.93
N THR A 194 8.33 -1.54 -16.20
CA THR A 194 7.03 -2.01 -16.66
C THR A 194 7.19 -3.35 -17.40
N VAL A 195 6.60 -4.40 -16.85
CA VAL A 195 6.54 -5.73 -17.47
C VAL A 195 5.14 -5.89 -18.04
N GLY A 196 4.99 -5.66 -19.34
CA GLY A 196 3.72 -5.74 -20.05
C GLY A 196 3.13 -7.16 -20.11
N PRO A 197 1.86 -7.27 -20.53
CA PRO A 197 1.17 -8.56 -20.64
C PRO A 197 1.89 -9.48 -21.64
N GLY A 198 2.11 -10.74 -21.24
CA GLY A 198 2.85 -11.71 -22.05
C GLY A 198 4.36 -11.50 -22.11
N SER A 199 4.90 -10.49 -21.40
CA SER A 199 6.35 -10.30 -21.23
C SER A 199 6.90 -11.06 -20.01
N LEU A 200 8.20 -11.35 -20.01
CA LEU A 200 8.85 -12.21 -19.02
C LEU A 200 10.20 -11.66 -18.55
N LEU A 201 10.33 -11.40 -17.24
CA LEU A 201 11.63 -11.24 -16.59
C LEU A 201 11.97 -12.53 -15.87
N GLN A 202 13.15 -13.10 -16.14
CA GLN A 202 13.49 -14.42 -15.63
C GLN A 202 14.96 -14.53 -15.20
N ALA A 203 15.17 -15.02 -13.98
CA ALA A 203 16.44 -15.58 -13.55
C ALA A 203 16.26 -16.57 -12.40
N PRO A 204 16.80 -17.80 -12.46
CA PRO A 204 17.76 -18.30 -13.45
C PRO A 204 17.10 -18.77 -14.76
N LEU A 205 17.92 -19.23 -15.71
CA LEU A 205 17.43 -19.88 -16.93
C LEU A 205 16.64 -21.17 -16.62
N ASP A 206 15.87 -21.66 -17.60
CA ASP A 206 14.96 -22.78 -17.39
C ASP A 206 15.65 -24.15 -17.27
N ASP A 207 16.95 -24.22 -17.55
CA ASP A 207 17.69 -25.46 -17.42
C ASP A 207 17.98 -25.83 -15.96
N ASP A 208 18.12 -27.13 -15.76
CA ASP A 208 18.15 -27.70 -14.43
C ASP A 208 19.46 -27.45 -13.68
N GLU A 209 20.56 -27.32 -14.40
CA GLU A 209 21.87 -27.02 -13.84
C GLU A 209 21.87 -25.57 -13.34
N SER A 210 21.44 -24.63 -14.16
CA SER A 210 21.26 -23.21 -13.85
C SER A 210 20.48 -22.98 -12.55
N ARG A 211 19.33 -23.65 -12.39
CA ARG A 211 18.52 -23.56 -11.17
C ARG A 211 19.26 -24.05 -9.93
N SER A 212 19.96 -25.18 -10.06
CA SER A 212 20.71 -25.75 -8.95
C SER A 212 21.90 -24.88 -8.55
N LEU A 213 22.59 -24.26 -9.51
CA LEU A 213 23.76 -23.41 -9.27
C LEU A 213 23.42 -22.20 -8.39
N VAL A 214 22.23 -21.60 -8.55
CA VAL A 214 21.83 -20.43 -7.76
C VAL A 214 21.35 -20.79 -6.35
N THR A 215 20.71 -21.94 -6.18
CA THR A 215 20.11 -22.33 -4.90
C THR A 215 21.02 -23.19 -4.01
N ARG A 216 22.04 -23.85 -4.57
CA ARG A 216 22.87 -24.87 -3.89
C ARG A 216 23.40 -24.44 -2.52
N SER A 217 23.99 -23.26 -2.41
CA SER A 217 24.59 -22.78 -1.15
C SER A 217 23.56 -22.57 -0.03
N LEU A 218 22.29 -22.32 -0.39
CA LEU A 218 21.19 -22.03 0.53
C LEU A 218 20.36 -23.25 0.89
N CYS A 219 20.47 -24.32 0.10
CA CYS A 219 19.72 -25.55 0.35
C CYS A 219 20.29 -26.39 1.50
N GLU A 220 21.60 -26.28 1.74
CA GLU A 220 22.31 -27.07 2.75
C GLU A 220 22.36 -26.37 4.13
N SER A 221 22.09 -25.07 4.20
CA SER A 221 22.11 -24.29 5.43
C SER A 221 20.75 -23.66 5.73
N PRO A 222 20.21 -23.82 6.96
CA PRO A 222 19.01 -23.08 7.39
C PRO A 222 19.32 -21.62 7.75
N THR A 223 20.56 -21.15 7.56
CA THR A 223 20.96 -19.78 7.94
C THR A 223 20.54 -18.76 6.89
N CYS A 224 19.80 -17.76 7.34
CA CYS A 224 19.44 -16.60 6.56
C CYS A 224 20.65 -15.79 6.04
N PRO A 225 20.73 -15.50 4.73
CA PRO A 225 21.69 -14.53 4.20
C PRO A 225 21.42 -13.13 4.73
N VAL A 226 22.42 -12.53 5.37
CA VAL A 226 22.32 -11.16 5.91
C VAL A 226 22.01 -10.16 4.81
N ASP A 227 22.52 -10.38 3.59
CA ASP A 227 22.33 -9.50 2.44
C ASP A 227 20.87 -9.39 1.97
N LEU A 228 20.02 -10.35 2.30
CA LEU A 228 18.58 -10.30 1.99
C LEU A 228 17.79 -9.45 2.99
N ILE A 229 18.33 -9.24 4.19
CA ILE A 229 17.68 -8.45 5.25
C ILE A 229 18.25 -7.02 5.29
N THR A 230 19.57 -6.91 5.16
CA THR A 230 20.34 -5.67 5.18
C THR A 230 21.24 -5.64 3.94
N PRO A 231 20.68 -5.36 2.76
CA PRO A 231 21.43 -5.26 1.52
C PRO A 231 22.41 -4.06 1.55
N PRO A 232 23.49 -4.12 0.76
CA PRO A 232 24.41 -2.99 0.61
C PRO A 232 23.73 -1.80 -0.08
N ASP A 233 24.13 -0.58 0.31
CA ASP A 233 23.51 0.64 -0.21
C ASP A 233 23.81 0.92 -1.68
N ASP A 234 24.92 0.41 -2.20
CA ASP A 234 25.49 0.86 -3.47
C ASP A 234 24.82 0.32 -4.73
N CYS A 235 23.84 -0.60 -4.62
CA CYS A 235 23.18 -1.29 -5.76
C CYS A 235 24.12 -1.89 -6.82
N HIS A 236 25.44 -1.75 -6.66
CA HIS A 236 26.43 -2.30 -7.55
C HIS A 236 26.37 -3.80 -7.45
N VAL A 237 26.40 -4.43 -8.62
CA VAL A 237 26.08 -5.85 -8.68
C VAL A 237 27.27 -6.65 -8.20
N ASN A 238 27.13 -7.15 -6.98
CA ASN A 238 28.03 -8.14 -6.43
C ASN A 238 27.36 -9.53 -6.56
N TYR A 239 27.83 -10.33 -7.50
CA TYR A 239 27.29 -11.68 -7.72
C TYR A 239 27.79 -12.70 -6.68
N THR A 240 28.45 -12.30 -5.59
CA THR A 240 28.58 -13.15 -4.41
C THR A 240 27.30 -13.15 -3.56
N LEU A 241 26.40 -12.18 -3.76
CA LEU A 241 25.15 -12.05 -3.02
C LEU A 241 24.16 -13.18 -3.37
N SER A 242 23.28 -13.49 -2.42
CA SER A 242 22.30 -14.58 -2.50
C SER A 242 21.04 -14.16 -3.26
N PHE A 243 21.12 -13.91 -4.57
CA PHE A 243 19.96 -13.62 -5.42
C PHE A 243 20.03 -14.34 -6.78
N SER A 244 18.86 -14.61 -7.36
CA SER A 244 18.75 -14.96 -8.79
C SER A 244 18.30 -13.75 -9.59
N MET A 245 17.31 -13.01 -9.07
CA MET A 245 16.82 -11.78 -9.65
C MET A 245 16.80 -10.66 -8.61
N GLN A 246 17.41 -9.53 -8.93
CA GLN A 246 17.48 -8.37 -8.05
C GLN A 246 16.92 -7.12 -8.73
N VAL A 247 16.17 -6.33 -7.98
CA VAL A 247 15.75 -4.98 -8.38
C VAL A 247 16.16 -3.98 -7.30
N CYS A 248 16.87 -2.91 -7.69
CA CYS A 248 17.46 -1.93 -6.78
C CYS A 248 17.32 -0.49 -7.27
N ARG A 249 16.97 0.45 -6.37
CA ARG A 249 16.77 1.88 -6.67
C ARG A 249 15.81 2.07 -7.85
N VAL A 250 14.58 1.64 -7.64
CA VAL A 250 13.47 1.86 -8.58
C VAL A 250 12.35 2.59 -7.86
N GLU A 251 11.71 3.57 -8.50
CA GLU A 251 10.54 4.20 -7.87
C GLU A 251 9.36 3.24 -7.96
N ASP A 252 8.89 2.95 -9.17
CA ASP A 252 7.69 2.15 -9.39
C ASP A 252 7.97 0.92 -10.25
N ILE A 253 7.42 -0.22 -9.83
CA ILE A 253 7.47 -1.49 -10.57
C ILE A 253 6.04 -1.92 -10.87
N LEU A 254 5.70 -1.96 -12.17
CA LEU A 254 4.39 -2.41 -12.66
C LEU A 254 4.52 -3.76 -13.35
N VAL A 255 3.77 -4.75 -12.88
CA VAL A 255 3.81 -6.13 -13.37
C VAL A 255 2.45 -6.53 -13.91
N ASN A 256 2.34 -6.60 -15.24
CA ASN A 256 1.20 -7.16 -15.98
C ASN A 256 1.58 -8.49 -16.66
N GLY A 257 2.87 -8.74 -16.86
CA GLY A 257 3.42 -10.02 -17.33
C GLY A 257 3.93 -10.88 -16.18
N VAL A 258 5.04 -11.56 -16.39
CA VAL A 258 5.59 -12.52 -15.42
C VAL A 258 7.00 -12.11 -14.98
N ILE A 259 7.21 -12.05 -13.67
CA ILE A 259 8.53 -12.04 -13.04
C ILE A 259 8.75 -13.40 -12.41
N LYS A 260 9.78 -14.13 -12.88
CA LYS A 260 10.08 -15.50 -12.46
C LYS A 260 11.50 -15.60 -11.91
N GLY A 261 11.66 -16.10 -10.69
CA GLY A 261 13.00 -16.42 -10.19
C GLY A 261 13.07 -17.24 -8.92
N SER A 262 14.20 -17.92 -8.71
CA SER A 262 14.45 -18.72 -7.50
C SER A 262 14.54 -17.88 -6.24
N ILE A 263 15.23 -16.74 -6.31
CA ILE A 263 15.37 -15.77 -5.23
C ILE A 263 15.14 -14.39 -5.83
N VAL A 264 13.90 -13.90 -5.71
CA VAL A 264 13.47 -12.59 -6.20
C VAL A 264 13.67 -11.58 -5.07
N HIS A 265 14.59 -10.63 -5.24
CA HIS A 265 14.95 -9.65 -4.22
C HIS A 265 14.74 -8.21 -4.72
N ILE A 266 13.61 -7.61 -4.34
CA ILE A 266 13.25 -6.22 -4.68
C ILE A 266 13.49 -5.36 -3.45
N HIS A 267 14.70 -4.87 -3.22
CA HIS A 267 15.07 -4.40 -1.88
C HIS A 267 15.08 -2.88 -1.68
N ARG A 268 15.12 -2.11 -2.78
CA ARG A 268 14.99 -0.65 -2.75
C ARG A 268 14.06 -0.21 -3.87
N ALA A 269 12.78 -0.41 -3.63
CA ALA A 269 11.69 0.10 -4.47
C ALA A 269 10.76 1.00 -3.64
N ARG A 270 10.07 1.95 -4.26
CA ARG A 270 9.03 2.74 -3.58
C ARG A 270 7.69 2.01 -3.63
N THR A 271 7.21 1.66 -4.83
CA THR A 271 5.95 0.92 -4.99
C THR A 271 6.10 -0.29 -5.90
N VAL A 272 5.35 -1.35 -5.59
CA VAL A 272 5.20 -2.53 -6.45
C VAL A 272 3.72 -2.73 -6.69
N ILE A 273 3.33 -2.77 -7.96
CA ILE A 273 1.96 -2.96 -8.41
C ILE A 273 1.93 -4.22 -9.28
N VAL A 274 1.24 -5.25 -8.81
CA VAL A 274 0.96 -6.46 -9.58
C VAL A 274 -0.46 -6.36 -10.09
N ASP A 275 -0.62 -6.13 -11.39
CA ASP A 275 -1.92 -5.98 -12.04
C ASP A 275 -2.65 -7.34 -12.13
N THR A 276 -3.91 -7.35 -12.58
CA THR A 276 -4.78 -8.54 -12.56
C THR A 276 -4.20 -9.77 -13.27
N ASP A 277 -3.53 -9.54 -14.41
CA ASP A 277 -2.87 -10.60 -15.19
C ASP A 277 -1.39 -10.79 -14.80
N GLY A 278 -0.91 -9.94 -13.89
CA GLY A 278 0.47 -9.92 -13.41
C GLY A 278 0.80 -11.08 -12.49
N MET A 279 2.02 -11.60 -12.62
CA MET A 279 2.51 -12.68 -11.76
C MET A 279 3.95 -12.46 -11.32
N ILE A 280 4.20 -12.53 -10.02
CA ILE A 280 5.55 -12.66 -9.44
C ILE A 280 5.67 -14.05 -8.84
N THR A 281 6.48 -14.92 -9.43
CA THR A 281 6.56 -16.32 -9.04
C THR A 281 7.99 -16.79 -8.76
N ALA A 282 8.13 -17.46 -7.63
CA ALA A 282 9.28 -18.28 -7.26
C ALA A 282 8.87 -19.76 -7.13
N SER A 283 7.70 -20.14 -7.65
CA SER A 283 7.15 -21.48 -7.51
C SER A 283 8.01 -22.51 -8.26
N GLU A 284 8.22 -23.68 -7.66
CA GLU A 284 9.03 -24.78 -8.22
C GLU A 284 10.52 -24.46 -8.49
N LEU A 285 11.02 -23.36 -7.91
CA LEU A 285 12.38 -22.86 -8.13
C LEU A 285 13.25 -22.87 -6.87
N GLY A 286 12.81 -23.56 -5.83
CA GLY A 286 13.53 -23.76 -4.58
C GLY A 286 14.52 -24.91 -4.64
N CYS A 287 14.75 -25.51 -3.49
CA CYS A 287 15.70 -26.58 -3.30
C CYS A 287 15.14 -27.93 -3.77
N ARG A 288 15.97 -28.75 -4.43
CA ARG A 288 15.62 -30.14 -4.79
C ARG A 288 15.94 -31.11 -3.65
N THR A 289 17.00 -30.81 -2.92
CA THR A 289 17.51 -31.53 -1.75
C THR A 289 17.87 -30.51 -0.68
N GLY A 290 18.11 -30.92 0.55
CA GLY A 290 18.48 -30.00 1.63
C GLY A 290 17.80 -30.31 2.95
N VAL A 291 17.75 -29.31 3.82
CA VAL A 291 17.01 -29.36 5.09
C VAL A 291 15.53 -29.65 4.80
N GLY A 292 14.88 -30.47 5.62
CA GLY A 292 13.45 -30.82 5.45
C GLY A 292 13.12 -31.63 4.19
N ARG A 293 14.12 -32.17 3.46
CA ARG A 293 13.91 -33.06 2.31
C ARG A 293 12.96 -34.21 2.67
N GLY A 294 12.02 -34.51 1.76
CA GLY A 294 11.18 -35.70 1.85
C GLY A 294 11.98 -36.97 1.55
N ASN A 295 11.84 -37.97 2.42
CA ASN A 295 12.58 -39.23 2.29
C ASN A 295 11.90 -40.19 1.30
N TYR A 296 12.67 -41.07 0.69
CA TYR A 296 12.17 -42.11 -0.21
C TYR A 296 12.63 -43.49 0.27
N SER A 297 11.69 -44.36 0.65
CA SER A 297 12.00 -45.70 1.16
C SER A 297 11.16 -46.76 0.46
N ASN A 298 11.81 -47.67 -0.28
CA ASN A 298 11.20 -48.85 -0.92
C ASN A 298 9.88 -48.58 -1.69
N GLY A 299 9.78 -47.43 -2.35
CA GLY A 299 8.57 -47.03 -3.09
C GLY A 299 7.73 -45.97 -2.39
N ALA A 300 7.83 -45.78 -1.07
CA ALA A 300 7.11 -44.74 -0.36
C ALA A 300 7.89 -43.41 -0.38
N GLY A 301 7.43 -42.45 -1.18
CA GLY A 301 7.97 -41.09 -1.21
C GLY A 301 7.22 -40.17 -0.26
N ALA A 302 7.91 -39.64 0.75
CA ALA A 302 7.36 -38.67 1.67
C ALA A 302 7.50 -37.24 1.14
N GLY A 303 6.56 -36.37 1.49
CA GLY A 303 6.61 -34.95 1.13
C GLY A 303 7.72 -34.21 1.85
N ALA A 304 8.23 -33.16 1.23
CA ALA A 304 9.22 -32.28 1.84
C ALA A 304 8.55 -31.32 2.85
N GLY A 305 9.28 -30.88 3.87
CA GLY A 305 8.81 -29.94 4.89
C GLY A 305 9.54 -28.61 4.82
N HIS A 306 8.82 -27.51 5.00
CA HIS A 306 9.32 -26.13 5.18
C HIS A 306 8.10 -25.30 5.57
N GLY A 307 8.14 -24.50 6.64
CA GLY A 307 6.94 -23.82 7.16
C GLY A 307 5.96 -24.71 7.92
N GLY A 308 5.72 -25.91 7.40
CA GLY A 308 5.05 -27.03 8.07
C GLY A 308 5.69 -28.36 7.71
N ARG A 309 5.37 -29.43 8.44
CA ARG A 309 5.88 -30.77 8.17
C ARG A 309 5.35 -31.33 6.84
N GLY A 310 6.20 -32.03 6.10
CA GLY A 310 5.78 -32.82 4.95
C GLY A 310 4.85 -33.97 5.36
N GLY A 311 3.96 -34.37 4.47
CA GLY A 311 3.09 -35.54 4.66
C GLY A 311 3.87 -36.84 4.46
N SER A 312 3.56 -37.86 5.28
CA SER A 312 4.17 -39.18 5.14
C SER A 312 3.69 -39.90 3.87
N GLY A 313 4.61 -40.57 3.17
CA GLY A 313 4.30 -41.45 2.05
C GLY A 313 3.99 -42.87 2.51
N PHE A 314 3.10 -43.57 1.81
CA PHE A 314 2.74 -44.95 2.12
C PHE A 314 2.60 -45.79 0.86
N PHE A 315 3.40 -46.85 0.74
CA PHE A 315 3.37 -47.77 -0.40
C PHE A 315 3.64 -49.21 0.05
N ASN A 316 2.77 -50.15 -0.35
CA ASN A 316 2.91 -51.59 -0.05
C ASN A 316 3.21 -51.93 1.43
N GLY A 317 2.58 -51.25 2.38
CA GLY A 317 2.80 -51.47 3.82
C GLY A 317 4.01 -50.76 4.41
N ILE A 318 4.79 -50.06 3.58
CA ILE A 318 5.96 -49.29 3.98
C ILE A 318 5.57 -47.83 4.14
N LEU A 319 5.85 -47.28 5.32
CA LEU A 319 5.66 -45.87 5.65
C LEU A 319 7.00 -45.13 5.51
N SER A 320 6.98 -43.97 4.88
CA SER A 320 8.09 -43.03 4.85
C SER A 320 7.66 -41.72 5.50
N GLU A 321 8.36 -41.30 6.55
CA GLU A 321 8.01 -40.08 7.27
C GLU A 321 8.31 -38.83 6.45
N GLY A 322 7.38 -37.87 6.49
CA GLY A 322 7.54 -36.58 5.84
C GLY A 322 8.66 -35.75 6.44
N GLY A 323 9.26 -34.91 5.59
CA GLY A 323 10.34 -34.00 5.96
C GLY A 323 9.95 -33.06 7.10
N HIS A 324 10.92 -32.78 7.98
CA HIS A 324 10.70 -31.91 9.14
C HIS A 324 10.44 -30.45 8.72
N GLU A 325 9.65 -29.74 9.53
CA GLU A 325 9.55 -28.28 9.46
C GLU A 325 10.90 -27.64 9.82
N TYR A 326 11.29 -26.60 9.10
CA TYR A 326 12.46 -25.78 9.41
C TYR A 326 12.23 -24.30 9.05
N GLY A 327 13.22 -23.47 9.39
CA GLY A 327 13.22 -22.03 9.16
C GLY A 327 12.52 -21.24 10.26
N SER A 328 12.75 -19.93 10.29
CA SER A 328 12.16 -19.04 11.31
C SER A 328 10.78 -18.55 10.89
N ALA A 329 9.78 -18.65 11.78
CA ALA A 329 8.48 -18.04 11.52
C ALA A 329 8.51 -16.50 11.64
N ASP A 330 9.35 -15.94 12.52
CA ASP A 330 9.36 -14.50 12.80
C ASP A 330 10.19 -13.66 11.81
N LEU A 331 11.05 -14.31 11.02
CA LEU A 331 11.83 -13.68 9.96
C LEU A 331 12.33 -14.78 8.98
N PRO A 332 11.43 -15.35 8.16
CA PRO A 332 11.75 -16.44 7.26
C PRO A 332 12.61 -15.94 6.09
N CYS A 333 13.58 -16.75 5.69
CA CYS A 333 14.49 -16.48 4.58
C CYS A 333 15.22 -17.75 4.15
N GLU A 334 14.50 -18.85 4.17
CA GLU A 334 14.94 -20.15 3.71
C GLU A 334 14.16 -20.54 2.44
N LEU A 335 14.81 -21.27 1.54
CA LEU A 335 14.14 -21.84 0.38
C LEU A 335 13.32 -23.05 0.80
N GLY A 336 12.22 -23.33 0.11
CA GLY A 336 11.48 -24.57 0.25
C GLY A 336 12.29 -25.76 -0.26
N SER A 337 12.15 -26.89 0.40
CA SER A 337 12.82 -28.15 0.09
C SER A 337 12.01 -29.08 -0.81
N GLY A 338 12.74 -29.96 -1.49
CA GLY A 338 12.21 -30.88 -2.47
C GLY A 338 12.30 -32.34 -2.04
N THR A 339 11.98 -33.23 -2.97
CA THR A 339 12.13 -34.68 -2.82
C THR A 339 12.99 -35.20 -3.97
N GLN A 340 13.79 -36.23 -3.70
CA GLN A 340 14.62 -36.87 -4.72
C GLN A 340 14.38 -38.38 -4.67
N GLY A 341 14.13 -38.96 -5.84
CA GLY A 341 13.92 -40.39 -6.02
C GLY A 341 15.19 -41.24 -5.81
N PRO A 342 15.05 -42.57 -5.91
CA PRO A 342 16.13 -43.50 -5.61
C PRO A 342 17.32 -43.39 -6.58
N ASN A 343 17.05 -43.07 -7.86
CA ASN A 343 18.04 -42.90 -8.91
C ASN A 343 17.75 -41.62 -9.71
N GLU A 344 18.73 -41.08 -10.45
CA GLU A 344 18.56 -39.88 -11.30
C GLU A 344 17.43 -40.04 -12.34
N SER A 345 17.20 -41.27 -12.83
CA SER A 345 16.12 -41.59 -13.78
C SER A 345 14.71 -41.50 -13.19
N ALA A 346 14.57 -41.56 -11.86
CA ALA A 346 13.29 -41.45 -11.16
C ALA A 346 12.80 -39.99 -11.03
N GLY A 347 13.67 -39.02 -11.33
CA GLY A 347 13.37 -37.60 -11.23
C GLY A 347 13.43 -37.06 -9.80
N TYR A 348 13.14 -35.77 -9.69
CA TYR A 348 13.11 -35.03 -8.44
C TYR A 348 11.94 -34.05 -8.46
N VAL A 349 11.62 -33.51 -7.30
CA VAL A 349 10.58 -32.49 -7.10
C VAL A 349 11.23 -31.32 -6.38
N ALA A 350 11.10 -30.11 -6.91
CA ALA A 350 11.65 -28.91 -6.28
C ALA A 350 10.68 -28.30 -5.26
N GLY A 351 11.22 -27.71 -4.19
CA GLY A 351 10.44 -26.83 -3.31
C GLY A 351 10.17 -25.46 -3.95
N GLY A 352 9.44 -24.61 -3.23
CA GLY A 352 9.24 -23.21 -3.59
C GLY A 352 10.48 -22.36 -3.33
N GLY A 353 10.68 -21.33 -4.14
CA GLY A 353 11.76 -20.37 -4.00
C GLY A 353 11.49 -19.30 -2.93
N MET A 354 12.15 -18.16 -3.05
CA MET A 354 12.06 -17.06 -2.10
C MET A 354 11.74 -15.74 -2.79
N ILE A 355 10.80 -14.99 -2.23
CA ILE A 355 10.47 -13.64 -2.66
C ILE A 355 10.68 -12.70 -1.47
N VAL A 356 11.59 -11.74 -1.62
CA VAL A 356 11.88 -10.71 -0.62
C VAL A 356 11.64 -9.34 -1.23
N MET A 357 10.75 -8.56 -0.62
CA MET A 357 10.44 -7.19 -1.05
C MET A 357 10.71 -6.19 0.08
N GLY A 358 11.39 -5.09 -0.24
CA GLY A 358 11.94 -4.13 0.72
C GLY A 358 13.11 -4.70 1.54
N SER A 359 13.59 -3.90 2.48
CA SER A 359 14.59 -4.29 3.47
C SER A 359 14.37 -3.57 4.80
N ARG A 360 15.16 -3.90 5.83
CA ARG A 360 15.07 -3.20 7.13
C ARG A 360 15.35 -1.70 7.03
N GLN A 361 16.29 -1.31 6.17
CA GLN A 361 16.69 0.08 5.97
C GLN A 361 15.76 0.78 4.97
N TRP A 362 15.37 0.07 3.92
CA TRP A 362 14.59 0.58 2.80
C TRP A 362 13.30 -0.23 2.63
N PRO A 363 12.31 -0.07 3.53
CA PRO A 363 11.04 -0.76 3.40
C PRO A 363 10.23 -0.19 2.24
N LEU A 364 9.48 -1.05 1.56
CA LEU A 364 8.56 -0.67 0.50
C LEU A 364 7.50 0.29 1.05
N LEU A 365 7.18 1.36 0.31
CA LEU A 365 6.11 2.27 0.73
C LEU A 365 4.75 1.58 0.63
N ARG A 366 4.51 0.88 -0.48
CA ARG A 366 3.23 0.24 -0.75
C ARG A 366 3.36 -0.95 -1.71
N LEU A 367 2.71 -2.06 -1.38
CA LEU A 367 2.47 -3.19 -2.28
C LEU A 367 0.99 -3.25 -2.62
N ASP A 368 0.64 -3.05 -3.89
CA ASP A 368 -0.72 -3.24 -4.41
C ASP A 368 -0.75 -4.49 -5.29
N ASN A 369 -1.46 -5.53 -4.83
CA ASN A 369 -1.57 -6.78 -5.56
C ASN A 369 -3.02 -7.01 -5.99
N TYR A 370 -3.21 -7.07 -7.30
CA TYR A 370 -4.45 -7.42 -7.99
C TYR A 370 -4.36 -8.79 -8.68
N GLY A 371 -3.14 -9.30 -8.89
CA GLY A 371 -2.83 -10.57 -9.53
C GLY A 371 -2.25 -11.62 -8.58
N PHE A 372 -1.17 -12.28 -9.00
CA PHE A 372 -0.64 -13.48 -8.33
C PHE A 372 0.80 -13.29 -7.84
N ILE A 373 1.03 -13.57 -6.56
CA ILE A 373 2.38 -13.69 -5.99
C ILE A 373 2.50 -15.07 -5.37
N SER A 374 3.40 -15.92 -5.89
CA SER A 374 3.49 -17.31 -5.46
C SER A 374 4.92 -17.84 -5.30
N ALA A 375 5.14 -18.62 -4.26
CA ALA A 375 6.35 -19.41 -4.05
C ALA A 375 5.96 -20.85 -3.69
N ASP A 376 5.14 -21.48 -4.51
CA ASP A 376 4.56 -22.80 -4.25
C ASP A 376 5.58 -23.93 -4.51
N GLY A 377 5.39 -25.05 -3.81
CA GLY A 377 6.16 -26.28 -4.03
C GLY A 377 5.69 -27.04 -5.27
N GLN A 378 6.63 -27.72 -5.94
CA GLN A 378 6.29 -28.49 -7.13
C GLN A 378 5.47 -29.74 -6.79
N SER A 379 4.50 -30.04 -7.66
CA SER A 379 3.65 -31.22 -7.53
C SER A 379 4.16 -32.38 -8.39
N CYS A 380 4.17 -33.60 -7.84
CA CYS A 380 4.59 -34.78 -8.59
C CYS A 380 3.39 -35.45 -9.27
N HIS A 381 3.27 -35.32 -10.59
CA HIS A 381 2.18 -35.97 -11.35
C HIS A 381 2.60 -37.29 -12.01
N ARG A 382 3.91 -37.57 -12.10
CA ARG A 382 4.44 -38.71 -12.86
C ARG A 382 4.62 -39.95 -11.95
N PRO A 383 4.08 -41.13 -12.33
CA PRO A 383 4.40 -42.37 -11.65
C PRO A 383 5.83 -42.81 -11.99
N ILE A 384 6.59 -43.23 -10.97
CA ILE A 384 7.94 -43.76 -11.19
C ILE A 384 7.82 -45.19 -11.73
N ARG A 385 8.63 -45.52 -12.74
CA ARG A 385 8.72 -46.88 -13.31
C ARG A 385 10.13 -47.43 -13.08
N ASN A 386 10.21 -48.70 -12.71
CA ASN A 386 11.47 -49.44 -12.67
C ASN A 386 12.01 -49.69 -14.08
N SER A 387 13.29 -50.04 -14.17
CA SER A 387 13.95 -50.52 -15.41
C SER A 387 13.20 -51.70 -16.05
N ASN A 388 12.53 -52.53 -15.23
CA ASN A 388 11.71 -53.66 -15.65
C ASN A 388 10.25 -53.28 -16.02
N GLY A 389 9.90 -51.99 -16.03
CA GLY A 389 8.56 -51.50 -16.34
C GLY A 389 7.52 -51.61 -15.21
N SER A 390 7.89 -52.16 -14.03
CA SER A 390 6.99 -52.21 -12.87
C SER A 390 6.83 -50.83 -12.22
N LEU A 391 5.62 -50.55 -11.72
CA LEU A 391 5.29 -49.31 -11.03
C LEU A 391 5.99 -49.26 -9.66
N ILE A 392 6.80 -48.24 -9.41
CA ILE A 392 7.40 -47.94 -8.09
C ILE A 392 6.62 -46.78 -7.49
N GLY A 393 6.28 -46.84 -6.20
CA GLY A 393 5.48 -45.80 -5.56
C GLY A 393 6.00 -44.37 -5.75
N GLY A 394 5.08 -43.42 -5.66
CA GLY A 394 5.27 -42.04 -6.12
C GLY A 394 6.21 -41.21 -5.23
N LEU A 395 6.84 -40.18 -5.80
CA LEU A 395 7.60 -39.19 -5.04
C LEU A 395 6.65 -38.32 -4.20
N GLY A 396 7.15 -37.80 -3.08
CA GLY A 396 6.42 -36.78 -2.33
C GLY A 396 6.46 -35.41 -3.01
N GLY A 397 5.50 -34.56 -2.66
CA GLY A 397 5.45 -33.17 -3.14
C GLY A 397 6.55 -32.29 -2.53
N GLY A 398 6.94 -31.25 -3.26
CA GLY A 398 7.85 -30.22 -2.77
C GLY A 398 7.17 -29.31 -1.75
N SER A 399 7.92 -28.78 -0.80
CA SER A 399 7.37 -27.85 0.19
C SER A 399 7.22 -26.44 -0.39
N GLY A 400 6.31 -25.65 0.16
CA GLY A 400 6.18 -24.23 -0.17
C GLY A 400 7.44 -23.45 0.21
N GLY A 401 7.65 -22.31 -0.43
CA GLY A 401 8.80 -21.43 -0.25
C GLY A 401 8.59 -20.35 0.81
N THR A 402 9.29 -19.24 0.65
CA THR A 402 9.24 -18.09 1.58
C THR A 402 8.84 -16.81 0.86
N ILE A 403 7.91 -16.05 1.46
CA ILE A 403 7.62 -14.67 1.09
C ILE A 403 7.88 -13.76 2.29
N LEU A 404 8.88 -12.89 2.19
CA LEU A 404 9.29 -11.94 3.21
C LEU A 404 9.07 -10.50 2.71
N LEU A 405 8.20 -9.75 3.37
CA LEU A 405 7.82 -8.42 2.94
C LEU A 405 8.19 -7.39 4.01
N PHE A 406 9.02 -6.41 3.65
CA PHE A 406 9.30 -5.20 4.42
C PHE A 406 8.52 -4.05 3.81
N LEU A 407 7.45 -3.61 4.47
CA LEU A 407 6.49 -2.68 3.90
C LEU A 407 5.90 -1.71 4.91
N GLN A 408 5.35 -0.60 4.42
CA GLN A 408 4.56 0.36 5.19
C GLN A 408 3.05 0.18 4.94
N ALA A 409 2.65 -0.14 3.71
CA ALA A 409 1.27 -0.39 3.34
C ALA A 409 1.11 -1.60 2.40
N LEU A 410 -0.03 -2.30 2.52
CA LEU A 410 -0.42 -3.47 1.72
C LEU A 410 -1.87 -3.32 1.24
N ALA A 411 -2.13 -3.59 -0.04
CA ALA A 411 -3.47 -3.84 -0.55
C ALA A 411 -3.49 -5.16 -1.33
N LEU A 412 -4.37 -6.06 -0.94
CA LEU A 412 -4.67 -7.31 -1.62
C LEU A 412 -6.12 -7.24 -2.09
N ALA A 413 -6.34 -7.08 -3.40
CA ALA A 413 -7.69 -7.02 -3.98
C ALA A 413 -8.39 -8.38 -3.97
N GLU A 414 -9.71 -8.41 -4.11
CA GLU A 414 -10.55 -9.63 -4.03
C GLU A 414 -10.07 -10.80 -4.93
N THR A 415 -9.61 -10.51 -6.14
CA THR A 415 -9.12 -11.52 -7.10
C THR A 415 -7.66 -11.90 -6.91
N SER A 416 -6.94 -11.18 -6.05
CA SER A 416 -5.51 -11.37 -5.86
C SER A 416 -5.21 -12.59 -4.99
N THR A 417 -4.06 -13.22 -5.23
CA THR A 417 -3.61 -14.37 -4.45
C THR A 417 -2.15 -14.22 -4.02
N LEU A 418 -1.89 -14.49 -2.74
CA LEU A 418 -0.56 -14.66 -2.16
C LEU A 418 -0.39 -16.12 -1.72
N SER A 419 0.50 -16.89 -2.35
CA SER A 419 0.56 -18.35 -2.17
C SER A 419 1.95 -18.89 -1.82
N VAL A 420 2.00 -19.79 -0.84
CA VAL A 420 3.17 -20.62 -0.46
C VAL A 420 2.75 -22.06 -0.20
N VAL A 421 1.87 -22.60 -1.03
CA VAL A 421 1.26 -23.93 -0.87
C VAL A 421 2.28 -25.04 -1.14
N GLY A 422 2.20 -26.13 -0.37
CA GLY A 422 2.98 -27.34 -0.63
C GLY A 422 2.44 -28.11 -1.84
N GLY A 423 3.34 -28.73 -2.60
CA GLY A 423 3.00 -29.50 -3.79
C GLY A 423 2.29 -30.82 -3.49
N PHE A 424 1.51 -31.31 -4.45
CA PHE A 424 0.80 -32.58 -4.35
C PHE A 424 1.76 -33.78 -4.43
N GLY A 425 1.47 -34.81 -3.64
CA GLY A 425 2.18 -36.09 -3.67
C GLY A 425 1.87 -36.92 -4.91
N GLY A 426 2.84 -37.74 -5.33
CA GLY A 426 2.72 -38.63 -6.48
C GLY A 426 1.62 -39.66 -6.35
N SER A 427 0.94 -39.95 -7.47
CA SER A 427 -0.30 -40.76 -7.56
C SER A 427 -0.31 -42.07 -6.76
N MET A 428 0.84 -42.73 -6.59
CA MET A 428 0.97 -44.01 -5.88
C MET A 428 1.51 -43.86 -4.46
N GLY A 429 0.73 -43.26 -3.56
CA GLY A 429 1.07 -43.22 -2.14
C GLY A 429 2.04 -42.12 -1.72
N GLY A 430 2.32 -41.14 -2.60
CA GLY A 430 3.21 -40.03 -2.29
C GLY A 430 2.60 -39.08 -1.25
N GLY A 431 3.40 -38.67 -0.26
CA GLY A 431 3.00 -37.66 0.72
C GLY A 431 3.00 -36.24 0.13
N GLY A 432 2.07 -35.39 0.57
CA GLY A 432 2.03 -33.99 0.14
C GLY A 432 3.10 -33.12 0.80
N GLY A 433 3.58 -32.07 0.13
CA GLY A 433 4.57 -31.15 0.70
C GLY A 433 3.98 -30.25 1.81
N GLY A 434 4.81 -29.83 2.76
CA GLY A 434 4.44 -28.84 3.78
C GLY A 434 4.20 -27.45 3.17
N GLY A 435 3.30 -26.67 3.76
CA GLY A 435 3.07 -25.27 3.35
C GLY A 435 4.17 -24.34 3.86
N GLY A 436 4.58 -23.37 3.06
CA GLY A 436 5.71 -22.46 3.31
C GLY A 436 5.43 -21.31 4.29
N ARG A 437 6.23 -20.24 4.23
CA ARG A 437 6.17 -19.12 5.20
C ARG A 437 5.89 -17.78 4.53
N ILE A 438 5.00 -16.99 5.13
CA ILE A 438 4.75 -15.59 4.76
C ILE A 438 4.98 -14.72 5.99
N HIS A 439 5.83 -13.71 5.88
CA HIS A 439 6.08 -12.76 6.96
C HIS A 439 5.92 -11.30 6.51
N PHE A 440 5.13 -10.55 7.27
CA PHE A 440 4.94 -9.11 7.10
C PHE A 440 5.74 -8.31 8.12
N HIS A 441 6.87 -7.77 7.69
CA HIS A 441 7.76 -6.95 8.49
C HIS A 441 7.39 -5.46 8.39
N TRP A 442 6.41 -5.03 9.19
CA TRP A 442 5.93 -3.64 9.17
C TRP A 442 6.98 -2.62 9.60
N SER A 443 7.00 -1.48 8.92
CA SER A 443 7.90 -0.37 9.20
C SER A 443 7.12 0.93 9.40
N LYS A 444 7.71 1.88 10.14
CA LYS A 444 7.12 3.21 10.40
C LYS A 444 5.66 3.15 10.92
N LEU A 445 5.42 2.25 11.87
CA LEU A 445 4.11 2.10 12.51
C LEU A 445 3.75 3.36 13.32
N ALA A 446 2.82 4.16 12.82
CA ALA A 446 2.22 5.25 13.58
C ALA A 446 1.31 4.68 14.69
N THR A 447 1.21 5.38 15.82
CA THR A 447 0.43 4.96 17.00
C THR A 447 -0.45 6.08 17.52
N GLY A 448 -1.53 5.74 18.23
CA GLY A 448 -2.50 6.72 18.74
C GLY A 448 -3.25 7.43 17.61
N ASP A 449 -3.38 8.75 17.70
CA ASP A 449 -4.20 9.55 16.78
C ASP A 449 -3.67 9.58 15.32
N GLU A 450 -2.39 9.27 15.13
CA GLU A 450 -1.73 9.16 13.83
C GLU A 450 -1.86 7.78 13.18
N TYR A 451 -2.46 6.79 13.87
CA TYR A 451 -2.60 5.46 13.33
C TYR A 451 -3.47 5.46 12.05
N VAL A 452 -2.96 4.76 11.03
CA VAL A 452 -3.66 4.50 9.77
C VAL A 452 -3.61 2.99 9.52
N PRO A 453 -4.70 2.36 9.05
CA PRO A 453 -4.69 0.96 8.65
C PRO A 453 -3.59 0.67 7.63
N LEU A 454 -2.75 -0.32 7.93
CA LEU A 454 -1.58 -0.67 7.12
C LEU A 454 -1.93 -1.59 5.97
N ALA A 455 -2.96 -2.43 6.15
CA ALA A 455 -3.29 -3.51 5.23
C ALA A 455 -4.79 -3.54 4.94
N PHE A 456 -5.12 -3.60 3.66
CA PHE A 456 -6.45 -3.93 3.15
C PHE A 456 -6.35 -5.30 2.50
N VAL A 457 -7.04 -6.30 3.06
CA VAL A 457 -6.88 -7.71 2.67
C VAL A 457 -8.25 -8.28 2.30
N ASP A 458 -8.61 -8.11 1.03
CA ASP A 458 -9.82 -8.68 0.45
C ASP A 458 -9.52 -9.94 -0.39
N GLY A 459 -8.26 -10.13 -0.81
CA GLY A 459 -7.77 -11.28 -1.56
C GLY A 459 -7.43 -12.53 -0.73
N ALA A 460 -7.00 -13.59 -1.41
CA ALA A 460 -6.68 -14.88 -0.79
C ALA A 460 -5.21 -15.00 -0.38
N ILE A 461 -4.96 -15.49 0.84
CA ILE A 461 -3.61 -15.85 1.32
C ILE A 461 -3.57 -17.37 1.58
N ASN A 462 -2.85 -18.10 0.73
CA ASN A 462 -2.78 -19.55 0.73
C ASN A 462 -1.43 -20.05 1.27
N PHE A 463 -1.47 -20.87 2.31
CA PHE A 463 -0.29 -21.41 2.99
C PHE A 463 -0.50 -22.87 3.42
N SER A 464 -1.41 -23.57 2.74
CA SER A 464 -1.75 -24.94 3.11
C SER A 464 -0.70 -25.96 2.66
N GLY A 465 -0.59 -27.08 3.36
CA GLY A 465 0.15 -28.23 2.85
C GLY A 465 -0.55 -28.90 1.67
N GLY A 466 0.24 -29.49 0.79
CA GLY A 466 -0.22 -30.23 -0.38
C GLY A 466 -0.94 -31.51 0.01
N ALA A 467 -1.87 -31.97 -0.83
CA ALA A 467 -2.53 -33.25 -0.62
C ALA A 467 -1.59 -34.42 -0.93
N GLY A 468 -1.64 -35.45 -0.09
CA GLY A 468 -1.08 -36.75 -0.44
C GLY A 468 -1.96 -37.47 -1.45
N SER A 469 -1.45 -38.52 -2.06
CA SER A 469 -2.22 -39.37 -2.99
C SER A 469 -2.31 -40.80 -2.51
N GLY A 470 -3.42 -41.47 -2.81
CA GLY A 470 -3.71 -42.82 -2.32
C GLY A 470 -3.73 -42.85 -0.80
N ASN A 471 -2.82 -43.63 -0.20
CA ASN A 471 -2.64 -43.71 1.25
C ASN A 471 -1.63 -42.69 1.80
N GLY A 472 -1.06 -41.83 0.95
CA GLY A 472 -0.16 -40.75 1.36
C GLY A 472 -0.90 -39.69 2.18
N LEU A 473 -0.24 -39.18 3.21
CA LEU A 473 -0.81 -38.16 4.09
C LEU A 473 -0.61 -36.75 3.51
N ARG A 474 -1.49 -35.84 3.93
CA ARG A 474 -1.40 -34.42 3.63
C ARG A 474 -0.24 -33.79 4.40
N GLY A 475 0.47 -32.85 3.77
CA GLY A 475 1.40 -31.97 4.48
C GLY A 475 0.69 -31.03 5.44
N GLU A 476 1.40 -30.59 6.47
CA GLU A 476 0.91 -29.60 7.43
C GLU A 476 0.86 -28.21 6.81
N LYS A 477 0.05 -27.32 7.41
CA LYS A 477 -0.03 -25.92 7.00
C LYS A 477 1.25 -25.19 7.39
N GLY A 478 1.61 -24.21 6.59
CA GLY A 478 2.69 -23.27 6.89
C GLY A 478 2.30 -22.20 7.90
N THR A 479 3.09 -21.13 7.93
CA THR A 479 2.92 -20.03 8.89
C THR A 479 2.74 -18.68 8.20
N ILE A 480 1.78 -17.89 8.69
CA ILE A 480 1.68 -16.46 8.40
C ILE A 480 1.99 -15.70 9.70
N THR A 481 3.00 -14.84 9.67
CA THR A 481 3.40 -14.04 10.81
C THR A 481 3.56 -12.56 10.44
N GLY A 482 3.52 -11.70 11.45
CA GLY A 482 3.76 -10.28 11.30
C GLY A 482 4.73 -9.79 12.37
N LYS A 483 5.34 -8.64 12.13
CA LYS A 483 6.16 -7.97 13.15
C LYS A 483 5.34 -7.74 14.43
N LYS A 484 6.01 -7.85 15.58
CA LYS A 484 5.43 -7.52 16.89
C LYS A 484 4.85 -6.10 16.86
N CYS A 485 3.54 -6.01 17.12
CA CYS A 485 2.83 -4.74 17.07
C CYS A 485 3.09 -3.91 18.34
N PRO A 486 3.06 -2.57 18.22
CA PRO A 486 3.12 -1.67 19.36
C PRO A 486 1.87 -1.80 20.23
N LYS A 487 1.88 -1.09 21.37
CA LYS A 487 0.75 -1.02 22.32
C LYS A 487 -0.53 -0.56 21.60
N GLY A 488 -1.68 -1.10 22.01
CA GLY A 488 -2.99 -0.81 21.40
C GLY A 488 -3.32 -1.58 20.12
N LEU A 489 -2.32 -2.15 19.42
CA LEU A 489 -2.51 -2.88 18.16
C LEU A 489 -2.21 -4.38 18.31
N TYR A 490 -2.82 -5.27 17.54
CA TYR A 490 -2.60 -6.73 17.61
C TYR A 490 -2.75 -7.42 16.24
N GLY A 491 -2.45 -8.72 16.18
CA GLY A 491 -2.57 -9.55 14.98
C GLY A 491 -1.42 -9.37 13.99
N THR A 492 -1.51 -10.10 12.88
CA THR A 492 -0.50 -10.09 11.80
C THR A 492 -0.37 -8.72 11.14
N PHE A 493 -1.49 -7.99 11.01
CA PHE A 493 -1.57 -6.70 10.31
C PHE A 493 -1.57 -5.49 11.25
N CYS A 494 -1.29 -5.69 12.54
CA CYS A 494 -1.34 -4.63 13.56
C CYS A 494 -2.63 -3.81 13.53
N THR A 495 -3.76 -4.50 13.64
CA THR A 495 -5.09 -3.90 13.74
C THR A 495 -5.36 -3.41 15.16
N GLU A 496 -6.22 -2.41 15.31
CA GLU A 496 -6.61 -1.87 16.60
C GLU A 496 -7.31 -2.94 17.46
N CYS A 497 -6.96 -3.02 18.76
CA CYS A 497 -7.66 -3.91 19.70
C CYS A 497 -9.18 -3.61 19.73
N PRO A 498 -10.05 -4.62 19.92
CA PRO A 498 -11.49 -4.43 19.96
C PRO A 498 -11.95 -3.40 21.00
N VAL A 499 -13.05 -2.70 20.72
CA VAL A 499 -13.64 -1.72 21.65
C VAL A 499 -13.94 -2.38 22.99
N GLY A 500 -13.54 -1.74 24.09
CA GLY A 500 -13.66 -2.30 25.45
C GLY A 500 -12.50 -3.20 25.87
N THR A 501 -11.41 -3.22 25.10
CA THR A 501 -10.14 -3.84 25.49
C THR A 501 -8.98 -2.84 25.43
N TYR A 502 -7.90 -3.13 26.16
CA TYR A 502 -6.66 -2.36 26.15
C TYR A 502 -5.45 -3.28 26.03
N LYS A 503 -4.34 -2.72 25.56
CA LYS A 503 -3.07 -3.44 25.45
C LYS A 503 -1.89 -2.54 25.80
N ASP A 504 -1.16 -2.93 26.83
CA ASP A 504 -0.06 -2.19 27.46
C ASP A 504 1.34 -2.71 27.11
N ALA A 505 1.43 -3.90 26.50
CA ALA A 505 2.68 -4.55 26.09
C ALA A 505 2.83 -4.59 24.56
N GLU A 506 4.06 -4.77 24.08
CA GLU A 506 4.33 -5.06 22.65
C GLU A 506 4.09 -6.54 22.34
N GLY A 507 3.65 -6.84 21.12
CA GLY A 507 3.41 -8.21 20.64
C GLY A 507 2.32 -8.25 19.58
N SER A 508 1.99 -9.42 19.05
CA SER A 508 0.92 -9.57 18.04
C SER A 508 -0.18 -10.54 18.44
N ASP A 509 -0.01 -11.20 19.59
CA ASP A 509 -0.96 -12.19 20.10
C ASP A 509 -2.29 -11.54 20.51
N PRO A 510 -3.46 -12.01 20.01
CA PRO A 510 -4.76 -11.47 20.36
C PRO A 510 -5.06 -11.47 21.87
N ASN A 511 -4.49 -12.42 22.59
CA ASN A 511 -4.66 -12.54 24.05
C ASN A 511 -4.02 -11.38 24.83
N LEU A 512 -3.20 -10.55 24.18
CA LEU A 512 -2.64 -9.34 24.78
C LEU A 512 -3.67 -8.20 24.87
N CYS A 513 -4.77 -8.24 24.12
CA CYS A 513 -5.89 -7.30 24.26
C CYS A 513 -6.74 -7.74 25.47
N LYS A 514 -6.53 -7.10 26.62
CA LYS A 514 -7.23 -7.41 27.88
C LYS A 514 -8.52 -6.60 28.01
N PRO A 515 -9.61 -7.15 28.57
CA PRO A 515 -10.83 -6.38 28.78
C PRO A 515 -10.62 -5.24 29.77
N CYS A 516 -11.25 -4.09 29.50
CA CYS A 516 -11.25 -2.94 30.39
C CYS A 516 -12.12 -3.24 31.64
N SER A 517 -11.78 -2.65 32.79
CA SER A 517 -12.53 -2.85 34.03
C SER A 517 -13.93 -2.23 33.92
N LEU A 518 -14.97 -3.05 34.12
CA LEU A 518 -16.37 -2.61 34.15
C LEU A 518 -16.69 -1.80 35.42
N GLU A 519 -15.90 -1.91 36.49
CA GLU A 519 -16.08 -1.12 37.72
C GLU A 519 -15.87 0.37 37.48
N HIS A 520 -15.06 0.71 36.49
CA HIS A 520 -14.75 2.10 36.13
C HIS A 520 -15.72 2.65 35.06
N LEU A 521 -16.62 1.82 34.53
CA LEU A 521 -17.61 2.22 33.53
C LEU A 521 -18.93 2.62 34.23
N PRO A 522 -19.37 3.89 34.11
CA PRO A 522 -20.69 4.27 34.62
C PRO A 522 -21.80 3.45 33.98
N ALA A 523 -22.84 3.10 34.75
CA ALA A 523 -23.95 2.25 34.26
C ALA A 523 -24.69 2.79 33.01
N ARG A 524 -24.57 4.10 32.72
CA ARG A 524 -25.15 4.77 31.54
C ARG A 524 -24.09 5.19 30.51
N ALA A 525 -22.99 4.44 30.40
CA ALA A 525 -21.88 4.71 29.50
C ALA A 525 -21.50 3.47 28.67
N ASN A 526 -21.00 3.70 27.46
CA ASN A 526 -20.42 2.68 26.59
C ASN A 526 -18.98 3.07 26.24
N PHE A 527 -18.09 2.07 26.12
CA PHE A 527 -16.75 2.30 25.59
C PHE A 527 -16.80 2.86 24.18
N VAL A 528 -15.90 3.79 23.88
CA VAL A 528 -15.81 4.41 22.57
C VAL A 528 -14.66 3.84 21.76
N TYR A 529 -14.85 3.88 20.45
CA TYR A 529 -13.76 3.65 19.50
C TYR A 529 -12.67 4.71 19.67
N VAL A 530 -11.42 4.27 19.69
CA VAL A 530 -10.24 5.13 19.72
C VAL A 530 -9.28 4.66 18.66
N ARG A 531 -8.82 5.61 17.85
CA ARG A 531 -7.83 5.37 16.81
C ARG A 531 -6.49 4.94 17.44
N GLY A 532 -5.86 3.92 16.86
CA GLY A 532 -4.64 3.29 17.36
C GLY A 532 -4.85 2.33 18.55
N GLY A 533 -6.11 2.11 18.95
CA GLY A 533 -6.46 1.27 20.10
C GLY A 533 -6.07 1.88 21.45
N VAL A 534 -6.58 1.27 22.52
CA VAL A 534 -6.36 1.77 23.88
C VAL A 534 -5.10 1.14 24.49
N THR A 535 -4.21 1.96 25.04
CA THR A 535 -2.92 1.50 25.60
C THR A 535 -2.93 1.30 27.11
N GLN A 536 -3.93 1.86 27.81
CA GLN A 536 -4.04 1.85 29.26
C GLN A 536 -5.32 1.15 29.73
N SER A 537 -5.33 0.65 30.96
CA SER A 537 -6.49 -0.03 31.55
C SER A 537 -7.73 0.85 31.71
N ASN A 538 -7.55 2.17 31.79
CA ASN A 538 -8.65 3.13 31.87
C ASN A 538 -9.14 3.50 30.46
N CYS A 539 -10.15 2.77 29.99
CA CYS A 539 -10.64 2.91 28.63
C CYS A 539 -11.63 4.07 28.51
N PRO A 540 -11.50 4.90 27.46
CA PRO A 540 -12.40 6.02 27.24
C PRO A 540 -13.81 5.53 26.92
N TYR A 541 -14.79 6.29 27.40
CA TYR A 541 -16.21 5.99 27.26
C TYR A 541 -16.99 7.27 26.96
N LYS A 542 -18.18 7.11 26.38
CA LYS A 542 -19.18 8.18 26.20
C LYS A 542 -20.49 7.74 26.82
N CYS A 543 -21.22 8.69 27.39
CA CYS A 543 -22.57 8.43 27.88
C CYS A 543 -23.51 8.06 26.72
N ILE A 544 -24.50 7.21 26.99
CA ILE A 544 -25.44 6.70 25.96
C ILE A 544 -26.18 7.83 25.23
N SER A 545 -26.38 8.97 25.90
CA SER A 545 -27.03 10.15 25.33
C SER A 545 -26.35 11.42 25.81
N ASP A 546 -26.37 12.47 24.98
CA ASP A 546 -25.86 13.80 25.32
C ASP A 546 -26.65 14.49 26.45
N LYS A 547 -27.79 13.90 26.88
CA LYS A 547 -28.55 14.31 28.07
C LYS A 547 -27.78 14.09 29.39
N TYR A 548 -26.82 13.16 29.38
CA TYR A 548 -26.02 12.80 30.54
C TYR A 548 -24.65 13.47 30.48
N ARG A 549 -24.17 14.00 31.60
CA ARG A 549 -22.86 14.68 31.67
C ARG A 549 -21.75 13.74 32.14
N THR A 550 -20.61 13.79 31.45
CA THR A 550 -19.38 13.13 31.87
C THR A 550 -18.83 13.81 33.14
N PRO A 551 -18.16 13.07 34.05
CA PRO A 551 -17.69 11.70 33.91
C PRO A 551 -18.71 10.61 34.34
N LYS A 552 -19.63 10.87 35.28
CA LYS A 552 -20.49 9.81 35.85
C LYS A 552 -21.75 9.48 35.04
N CYS A 553 -22.00 10.19 33.93
CA CYS A 553 -23.21 10.05 33.11
C CYS A 553 -24.51 10.25 33.89
N TYR A 554 -24.52 11.26 34.77
CA TYR A 554 -25.70 11.69 35.49
C TYR A 554 -26.50 12.72 34.70
N THR A 555 -27.81 12.79 34.98
CA THR A 555 -28.65 13.89 34.52
C THR A 555 -28.26 15.19 35.24
N PRO A 556 -28.57 16.38 34.68
CA PRO A 556 -28.29 17.65 35.34
C PRO A 556 -28.92 17.76 36.74
N PHE A 557 -30.08 17.11 36.96
CA PHE A 557 -30.76 17.08 38.26
C PHE A 557 -30.08 16.13 39.26
N GLU A 558 -29.67 14.92 38.82
CA GLU A 558 -28.88 14.00 39.65
C GLU A 558 -27.53 14.64 40.05
N GLU A 559 -26.87 15.34 39.13
CA GLU A 559 -25.64 16.10 39.41
C GLU A 559 -25.87 17.13 40.51
N LEU A 560 -26.98 17.90 40.46
CA LEU A 560 -27.37 18.82 41.54
C LEU A 560 -27.55 18.08 42.87
N ILE A 561 -28.31 16.99 42.90
CA ILE A 561 -28.52 16.20 44.12
C ILE A 561 -27.20 15.75 44.74
N TYR A 562 -26.30 15.21 43.91
CA TYR A 562 -25.00 14.71 44.39
C TYR A 562 -24.01 15.82 44.74
N THR A 563 -24.11 17.02 44.16
CA THR A 563 -23.31 18.18 44.63
C THR A 563 -23.64 18.59 46.06
N PHE A 564 -24.89 18.36 46.52
CA PHE A 564 -25.30 18.59 47.90
C PHE A 564 -25.03 17.41 48.85
N GLY A 565 -24.24 16.42 48.43
CA GLY A 565 -23.89 15.25 49.25
C GLY A 565 -24.84 14.06 49.09
N GLY A 566 -25.71 14.08 48.08
CA GLY A 566 -26.61 12.99 47.74
C GLY A 566 -28.08 13.26 48.05
N PRO A 567 -28.96 12.27 47.83
CA PRO A 567 -30.41 12.44 47.94
C PRO A 567 -30.88 12.90 49.33
N TRP A 568 -30.25 12.36 50.38
CA TRP A 568 -30.60 12.63 51.77
C TRP A 568 -30.34 14.09 52.20
N PRO A 569 -29.11 14.63 52.10
CA PRO A 569 -28.85 16.02 52.47
C PRO A 569 -29.58 17.02 51.55
N PHE A 570 -29.75 16.71 50.26
CA PHE A 570 -30.53 17.55 49.36
C PHE A 570 -32.01 17.63 49.78
N ALA A 571 -32.63 16.51 50.15
CA ALA A 571 -34.00 16.48 50.63
C ALA A 571 -34.16 17.27 51.94
N ILE A 572 -33.21 17.17 52.87
CA ILE A 572 -33.21 17.94 54.13
C ILE A 572 -33.08 19.44 53.85
N LEU A 573 -32.17 19.83 52.95
CA LEU A 573 -31.99 21.24 52.57
C LEU A 573 -33.24 21.79 51.89
N LEU A 574 -33.85 21.02 50.97
CA LEU A 574 -35.10 21.40 50.33
C LEU A 574 -36.23 21.58 51.36
N LEU A 575 -36.34 20.66 52.33
CA LEU A 575 -37.31 20.76 53.42
C LEU A 575 -37.08 22.03 54.26
N CYS A 576 -35.83 22.33 54.61
CA CYS A 576 -35.46 23.56 55.32
C CYS A 576 -35.81 24.81 54.53
N VAL A 577 -35.56 24.84 53.22
CA VAL A 577 -35.92 25.97 52.34
C VAL A 577 -37.44 26.13 52.23
N VAL A 578 -38.19 25.03 52.12
CA VAL A 578 -39.66 25.06 52.10
C VAL A 578 -40.21 25.55 53.44
N MET A 579 -39.65 25.11 54.56
CA MET A 579 -40.03 25.60 55.90
C MET A 579 -39.70 27.09 56.08
N LEU A 580 -38.54 27.55 55.61
CA LEU A 580 -38.17 28.96 55.60
C LEU A 580 -39.09 29.79 54.71
N LEU A 581 -39.43 29.31 53.51
CA LEU A 581 -40.39 29.96 52.62
C LEU A 581 -41.79 30.00 53.24
N ALA A 582 -42.24 28.92 53.90
CA ALA A 582 -43.50 28.90 54.63
C ALA A 582 -43.51 29.90 55.79
N LEU A 583 -42.40 30.05 56.52
CA LEU A 583 -42.20 31.08 57.56
C LEU A 583 -42.17 32.51 56.98
N ILE A 584 -41.51 32.71 55.84
CA ILE A 584 -41.48 34.01 55.15
C ILE A 584 -42.88 34.36 54.60
N LEU A 585 -43.60 33.39 54.04
CA LEU A 585 -44.96 33.57 53.53
C LEU A 585 -45.98 33.78 54.67
N SER A 586 -45.80 33.11 55.82
CA SER A 586 -46.66 33.34 56.99
C SER A 586 -46.38 34.70 57.64
N THR A 587 -45.11 35.12 57.73
CA THR A 587 -44.75 36.47 58.20
C THR A 587 -45.15 37.57 57.20
N LEU A 588 -45.10 37.31 55.90
CA LEU A 588 -45.69 38.19 54.87
C LEU A 588 -47.21 38.23 54.97
N ARG A 589 -47.91 37.12 55.24
CA ARG A 589 -49.35 37.14 55.54
C ARG A 589 -49.67 37.96 56.79
N ILE A 590 -48.85 37.86 57.84
CA ILE A 590 -49.00 38.62 59.09
C ILE A 590 -48.66 40.11 58.88
N LYS A 591 -47.81 40.45 57.92
CA LYS A 591 -47.49 41.86 57.55
C LYS A 591 -48.42 42.47 56.50
N LEU A 592 -49.03 41.68 55.61
CA LEU A 592 -50.02 42.18 54.63
C LEU A 592 -51.45 42.21 55.19
N ILE A 593 -51.72 41.51 56.30
CA ILE A 593 -53.02 41.51 56.98
C ILE A 593 -52.78 41.87 58.45
N GLY A 594 -52.77 43.18 58.71
CA GLY A 594 -52.73 43.74 60.05
C GLY A 594 -53.58 44.99 60.15
N SER A 595 -54.77 44.83 60.76
CA SER A 595 -55.74 45.85 61.23
C SER A 595 -56.60 46.53 60.15
N GLY A 596 -57.91 46.32 60.01
CA GLY A 596 -58.90 45.51 60.74
C GLY A 596 -60.30 45.79 60.17
N CYS A 597 -61.24 44.85 60.37
CA CYS A 597 -62.68 45.02 60.61
C CYS A 597 -63.38 43.66 60.46
N SER A 598 -63.89 43.11 61.56
CA SER A 598 -64.95 42.10 61.54
C SER A 598 -66.30 42.81 61.60
N TYR A 599 -67.23 42.44 60.73
CA TYR A 599 -68.43 41.67 61.10
C TYR A 599 -69.37 41.50 59.89
N ASN A 600 -69.78 40.24 59.70
CA ASN A 600 -71.01 39.69 59.11
C ASN A 600 -71.55 40.17 57.75
N GLY A 601 -71.93 39.16 56.95
CA GLY A 601 -72.98 39.26 55.95
C GLY A 601 -72.87 38.15 54.91
N ASP A 602 -73.66 37.09 55.08
CA ASP A 602 -74.16 36.29 53.96
C ASP A 602 -74.66 37.22 52.84
N ASP A 603 -74.34 36.96 51.58
CA ASP A 603 -75.30 36.30 50.69
C ASP A 603 -74.70 36.01 49.31
N SER A 604 -75.30 35.02 48.69
CA SER A 604 -75.18 34.56 47.32
C SER A 604 -75.68 35.57 46.27
N ILE A 605 -75.15 35.48 45.05
CA ILE A 605 -75.85 35.49 43.73
C ILE A 605 -74.99 36.12 42.60
N GLU A 606 -74.93 35.33 41.52
CA GLU A 606 -74.57 35.57 40.13
C GLU A 606 -74.83 36.98 39.54
N HIS A 607 -73.92 37.49 38.69
CA HIS A 607 -73.97 37.43 37.21
C HIS A 607 -73.15 38.55 36.53
N HIS A 608 -72.44 38.12 35.47
CA HIS A 608 -72.07 38.81 34.22
C HIS A 608 -71.20 40.09 34.17
N ASP A 609 -70.03 39.85 33.56
CA ASP A 609 -69.60 40.39 32.25
C ASP A 609 -68.38 41.32 32.16
N ASP A 610 -67.55 40.90 31.20
CA ASP A 610 -66.67 41.67 30.32
C ASP A 610 -65.57 42.53 30.93
N GLN A 611 -64.35 41.96 30.92
CA GLN A 611 -63.24 42.67 30.26
C GLN A 611 -62.20 41.72 29.67
N ARG A 612 -62.19 41.71 28.34
CA ARG A 612 -61.24 41.07 27.42
C ARG A 612 -59.85 41.69 27.56
N LEU A 613 -58.80 40.85 27.58
CA LEU A 613 -57.43 41.10 27.09
C LEU A 613 -56.65 39.76 27.12
N PRO A 614 -55.64 39.56 26.25
CA PRO A 614 -55.77 38.63 25.15
C PRO A 614 -55.02 37.31 25.38
N TYR A 615 -55.59 36.27 24.78
CA TYR A 615 -55.06 34.92 24.68
C TYR A 615 -53.76 34.92 23.86
N LEU A 616 -52.61 34.72 24.51
CA LEU A 616 -51.40 34.30 23.81
C LEU A 616 -51.46 32.78 23.65
N LEU A 617 -52.01 32.36 22.50
CA LEU A 617 -51.78 31.04 21.93
C LEU A 617 -50.29 30.78 21.86
N SER A 618 -49.86 29.69 22.49
CA SER A 618 -48.55 29.12 22.24
C SER A 618 -48.44 28.80 20.75
N LEU A 619 -47.45 29.43 20.11
CA LEU A 619 -46.98 29.17 18.74
C LEU A 619 -46.36 27.76 18.58
N SER A 620 -46.83 26.76 19.32
CA SER A 620 -46.43 25.36 19.22
C SER A 620 -47.33 24.54 18.30
N GLU A 621 -48.32 25.16 17.66
CA GLU A 621 -49.34 24.42 16.90
C GLU A 621 -49.58 24.99 15.50
N VAL A 622 -48.53 25.47 14.82
CA VAL A 622 -48.54 25.62 13.34
C VAL A 622 -47.11 25.40 12.81
N ARG A 623 -46.70 24.13 12.69
CA ARG A 623 -46.00 23.55 11.52
C ARG A 623 -45.42 22.17 11.86
N GLY A 624 -46.20 21.15 11.51
CA GLY A 624 -45.63 19.89 11.06
C GLY A 624 -44.98 20.10 9.69
N ALA A 625 -43.65 20.16 9.66
CA ALA A 625 -42.83 19.84 8.51
C ALA A 625 -41.40 19.54 9.00
N LYS A 626 -41.03 18.25 8.94
CA LYS A 626 -39.69 17.66 9.02
C LYS A 626 -38.52 18.65 9.25
N SER A 627 -37.94 18.64 10.46
CA SER A 627 -36.75 19.44 10.78
C SER A 627 -35.43 18.65 10.79
N GLU A 628 -35.32 17.57 10.01
CA GLU A 628 -34.05 16.80 9.90
C GLU A 628 -33.27 17.04 8.61
N GLU A 629 -33.83 17.72 7.60
CA GLU A 629 -33.14 17.93 6.31
C GLU A 629 -32.67 19.38 6.02
N SER A 630 -32.87 20.35 6.93
CA SER A 630 -32.46 21.74 6.68
C SER A 630 -31.08 22.13 7.23
N GLN A 631 -30.32 21.21 7.83
CA GLN A 631 -28.98 21.51 8.34
C GLN A 631 -27.90 21.58 7.24
N SER A 632 -28.17 21.13 6.02
CA SER A 632 -27.21 21.14 4.91
C SER A 632 -27.13 22.47 4.15
N HIS A 633 -28.00 23.45 4.41
CA HIS A 633 -28.13 24.65 3.56
C HIS A 633 -28.10 26.01 4.27
N VAL A 634 -27.91 26.06 5.60
CA VAL A 634 -27.86 27.32 6.36
C VAL A 634 -26.60 27.38 7.23
N HIS A 635 -25.73 28.35 6.96
CA HIS A 635 -24.55 28.63 7.78
C HIS A 635 -24.89 29.69 8.86
N ARG A 636 -24.62 29.39 10.13
CA ARG A 636 -24.87 30.30 11.26
C ARG A 636 -23.59 31.02 11.67
N MET A 637 -23.66 32.34 11.76
CA MET A 637 -22.60 33.18 12.32
C MET A 637 -22.90 33.53 13.78
N TYR A 638 -21.89 33.48 14.62
CA TYR A 638 -22.02 33.78 16.04
C TYR A 638 -21.29 35.09 16.38
N PHE A 639 -22.00 36.00 17.06
CA PHE A 639 -21.38 37.19 17.64
C PHE A 639 -20.38 36.81 18.74
N MET A 640 -19.22 37.45 18.72
CA MET A 640 -18.19 37.33 19.73
C MET A 640 -18.32 38.45 20.78
N GLY A 641 -17.80 38.20 21.97
CA GLY A 641 -17.74 39.18 23.06
C GLY A 641 -18.89 39.11 24.10
N PRO A 642 -18.68 39.62 25.33
CA PRO A 642 -19.63 39.54 26.45
C PRO A 642 -20.77 40.59 26.41
N ASN A 643 -20.88 41.39 25.34
CA ASN A 643 -21.86 42.45 25.14
C ASN A 643 -21.89 43.47 26.29
N THR A 644 -20.73 43.97 26.66
CA THR A 644 -20.58 45.04 27.66
C THR A 644 -20.40 46.39 26.96
N PHE A 645 -20.58 47.50 27.68
CA PHE A 645 -20.36 48.84 27.10
C PHE A 645 -18.91 49.07 26.65
N ARG A 646 -17.94 48.33 27.23
CA ARG A 646 -16.53 48.37 26.82
C ARG A 646 -16.23 47.42 25.66
N GLU A 647 -16.93 46.29 25.61
CA GLU A 647 -16.75 45.25 24.60
C GLU A 647 -18.12 44.83 24.04
N PRO A 648 -18.61 45.52 23.00
CA PRO A 648 -19.87 45.18 22.34
C PRO A 648 -19.75 43.86 21.58
N TRP A 649 -20.89 43.34 21.14
CA TRP A 649 -20.89 42.23 20.20
C TRP A 649 -20.25 42.63 18.88
N HIS A 650 -19.45 41.73 18.33
CA HIS A 650 -18.81 41.92 17.03
C HIS A 650 -18.67 40.59 16.30
N LEU A 651 -18.56 40.66 14.97
CA LEU A 651 -18.23 39.53 14.12
C LEU A 651 -16.77 39.66 13.62
N PRO A 652 -16.04 38.55 13.43
CA PRO A 652 -14.65 38.58 12.99
C PRO A 652 -14.51 38.97 11.51
N TYR A 653 -13.43 39.68 11.19
CA TYR A 653 -13.00 40.00 9.83
C TYR A 653 -12.29 38.81 9.18
N SER A 654 -13.05 37.74 8.94
CA SER A 654 -12.68 36.67 8.02
C SER A 654 -13.89 35.75 7.83
N PRO A 655 -14.26 35.42 6.58
CA PRO A 655 -15.31 34.44 6.36
C PRO A 655 -14.83 33.06 6.85
N PRO A 656 -15.65 32.31 7.61
CA PRO A 656 -15.32 30.95 7.99
C PRO A 656 -15.00 30.07 6.78
N ALA A 657 -14.08 29.11 6.94
CA ALA A 657 -13.63 28.23 5.86
C ALA A 657 -14.78 27.53 5.10
N ALA A 658 -15.91 27.28 5.76
CA ALA A 658 -17.10 26.67 5.18
C ALA A 658 -17.85 27.55 4.16
N ILE A 659 -17.67 28.87 4.16
CA ILE A 659 -18.37 29.80 3.25
C ILE A 659 -17.44 30.66 2.40
N PHE A 660 -16.11 30.49 2.56
CA PHE A 660 -15.08 31.25 1.86
C PHE A 660 -15.29 31.25 0.33
N GLU A 661 -15.65 30.11 -0.25
CA GLU A 661 -15.88 29.97 -1.69
C GLU A 661 -17.19 30.60 -2.19
N ILE A 662 -18.16 30.81 -1.29
CA ILE A 662 -19.53 31.25 -1.62
C ILE A 662 -19.65 32.78 -1.51
N VAL A 663 -18.69 33.46 -0.88
CA VAL A 663 -18.79 34.87 -0.51
C VAL A 663 -17.65 35.68 -1.16
N TYR A 664 -17.93 36.94 -1.52
CA TYR A 664 -16.90 37.93 -1.88
C TYR A 664 -16.32 38.53 -0.60
N GLU A 665 -15.02 38.35 -0.38
CA GLU A 665 -14.33 38.76 0.85
C GLU A 665 -14.47 40.27 1.14
N ASP A 666 -14.29 41.13 0.14
CA ASP A 666 -14.43 42.58 0.30
C ASP A 666 -15.86 43.03 0.63
N ALA A 667 -16.87 42.34 0.09
CA ALA A 667 -18.27 42.64 0.38
C ALA A 667 -18.69 42.05 1.74
N PHE A 668 -18.08 40.96 2.15
CA PHE A 668 -18.25 40.40 3.48
C PHE A 668 -17.69 41.33 4.55
N ASN A 669 -16.46 41.82 4.37
CA ASN A 669 -15.83 42.70 5.34
C ASN A 669 -16.62 44.02 5.52
N ARG A 670 -17.16 44.59 4.44
CA ARG A 670 -18.06 45.76 4.52
C ARG A 670 -19.35 45.47 5.29
N PHE A 671 -19.95 44.30 5.10
CA PHE A 671 -21.10 43.87 5.89
C PHE A 671 -20.75 43.74 7.38
N ILE A 672 -19.57 43.21 7.69
CA ILE A 672 -19.08 43.09 9.06
C ILE A 672 -18.85 44.47 9.69
N ASP A 673 -18.29 45.43 8.94
CA ASP A 673 -18.16 46.83 9.37
C ASP A 673 -19.52 47.44 9.74
N GLU A 674 -20.52 47.28 8.86
CA GLU A 674 -21.86 47.80 9.08
C GLU A 674 -22.52 47.15 10.31
N ILE A 675 -22.50 45.82 10.44
CA ILE A 675 -23.05 45.13 11.61
C ILE A 675 -22.34 45.50 12.90
N ASN A 676 -21.00 45.55 12.90
CA ASN A 676 -20.22 45.89 14.07
C ASN A 676 -20.48 47.35 14.51
N SER A 677 -20.69 48.26 13.56
CA SER A 677 -21.09 49.64 13.85
C SER A 677 -22.47 49.73 14.51
N VAL A 678 -23.44 48.90 14.08
CA VAL A 678 -24.79 48.84 14.69
C VAL A 678 -24.73 48.26 16.10
N ALA A 679 -23.87 47.25 16.31
CA ALA A 679 -23.68 46.58 17.59
C ALA A 679 -22.91 47.42 18.62
N ALA A 680 -22.07 48.38 18.18
CA ALA A 680 -21.28 49.24 19.06
C ALA A 680 -22.15 50.15 19.95
N TYR A 681 -21.75 50.35 21.20
CA TYR A 681 -22.42 51.28 22.12
C TYR A 681 -21.86 52.69 21.98
N GLU A 682 -22.72 53.70 22.08
CA GLU A 682 -22.27 55.08 22.18
C GLU A 682 -21.65 55.34 23.57
N TRP A 683 -20.62 56.20 23.62
CA TRP A 683 -19.82 56.43 24.83
C TRP A 683 -20.66 56.90 26.03
N TRP A 684 -21.69 57.71 25.80
CA TRP A 684 -22.55 58.24 26.86
C TRP A 684 -23.41 57.16 27.52
N GLU A 685 -23.71 56.06 26.82
CA GLU A 685 -24.52 54.97 27.36
C GLU A 685 -23.82 54.26 28.51
N GLY A 686 -22.50 54.08 28.37
CA GLY A 686 -21.61 53.57 29.40
C GLY A 686 -21.45 54.54 30.56
N SER A 687 -21.37 55.85 30.28
CA SER A 687 -21.30 56.88 31.33
C SER A 687 -22.57 56.93 32.18
N VAL A 688 -23.76 56.84 31.56
CA VAL A 688 -25.05 56.76 32.30
C VAL A 688 -25.11 55.51 33.15
N HIS A 689 -24.67 54.35 32.63
CA HIS A 689 -24.58 53.13 33.42
C HIS A 689 -23.61 53.28 34.60
N SER A 690 -22.46 53.92 34.39
CA SER A 690 -21.46 54.16 35.45
C SER A 690 -22.04 55.03 36.57
N ILE A 691 -22.69 56.14 36.21
CA ILE A 691 -23.35 57.05 37.16
C ILE A 691 -24.48 56.33 37.92
N LEU A 692 -25.35 55.60 37.21
CA LEU A 692 -26.42 54.82 37.84
C LEU A 692 -25.88 53.68 38.71
N SER A 693 -24.74 53.09 38.37
CA SER A 693 -24.16 52.00 39.16
C SER A 693 -23.70 52.46 40.55
N VAL A 694 -23.33 53.75 40.68
CA VAL A 694 -22.96 54.39 41.94
C VAL A 694 -24.19 54.89 42.70
N LEU A 695 -25.18 55.47 42.01
CA LEU A 695 -26.35 56.09 42.64
C LEU A 695 -27.51 55.11 42.95
N ALA A 696 -27.76 54.13 42.07
CA ALA A 696 -28.87 53.19 42.17
C ALA A 696 -28.63 51.93 41.33
N TYR A 697 -27.94 50.94 41.89
CA TYR A 697 -27.55 49.70 41.19
C TYR A 697 -28.70 48.94 40.49
N PRO A 698 -29.92 48.80 41.06
CA PRO A 698 -31.03 48.15 40.36
C PRO A 698 -31.45 48.88 39.08
N CYS A 699 -31.35 50.22 39.08
CA CYS A 699 -31.62 51.05 37.91
C CYS A 699 -30.49 50.92 36.87
N ALA A 700 -29.24 50.77 37.30
CA ALA A 700 -28.10 50.51 36.41
C ALA A 700 -28.23 49.17 35.68
N TRP A 701 -28.63 48.11 36.39
CA TRP A 701 -28.88 46.80 35.78
C TRP A 701 -30.05 46.86 34.79
N SER A 702 -31.15 47.52 35.16
CA SER A 702 -32.31 47.71 34.29
C SER A 702 -31.96 48.53 33.04
N TRP A 703 -31.17 49.60 33.18
CA TRP A 703 -30.65 50.40 32.08
C TRP A 703 -29.80 49.56 31.11
N LYS A 704 -28.87 48.74 31.65
CA LYS A 704 -28.04 47.85 30.85
C LYS A 704 -28.87 46.83 30.07
N GLN A 705 -29.87 46.20 30.70
CA GLN A 705 -30.76 45.25 30.04
C GLN A 705 -31.64 45.91 28.98
N TRP A 706 -32.14 47.11 29.25
CA TRP A 706 -32.94 47.88 28.29
C TRP A 706 -32.12 48.28 27.05
N ARG A 707 -30.89 48.79 27.23
CA ARG A 707 -30.00 49.10 26.09
C ARG A 707 -29.65 47.85 25.27
N ARG A 708 -29.38 46.71 25.94
CA ARG A 708 -29.13 45.43 25.25
C ARG A 708 -30.33 44.99 24.40
N ARG A 709 -31.55 45.05 24.94
CA ARG A 709 -32.78 44.72 24.18
C ARG A 709 -32.98 45.65 22.99
N LYS A 710 -32.76 46.96 23.18
CA LYS A 710 -32.85 47.95 22.10
C LYS A 710 -31.82 47.70 21.00
N LYS A 711 -30.60 47.27 21.36
CA LYS A 711 -29.54 46.91 20.40
C LYS A 711 -29.87 45.63 19.63
N ILE A 712 -30.41 44.60 20.29
CA ILE A 712 -30.89 43.40 19.61
C ILE A 712 -31.98 43.75 18.60
N HIS A 713 -32.94 44.61 18.97
CA HIS A 713 -33.98 45.04 18.05
C HIS A 713 -33.41 45.78 16.83
N ARG A 714 -32.43 46.67 17.01
CA ARG A 714 -31.76 47.36 15.89
C ARG A 714 -30.98 46.41 14.98
N LEU A 715 -30.26 45.45 15.55
CA LEU A 715 -29.60 44.40 14.76
C LEU A 715 -30.63 43.56 14.00
N GLN A 716 -31.78 43.28 14.61
CA GLN A 716 -32.85 42.57 13.95
C GLN A 716 -33.44 43.34 12.78
N GLU A 717 -33.63 44.64 12.96
CA GLU A 717 -34.14 45.55 11.94
C GLU A 717 -33.14 45.73 10.79
N PHE A 718 -31.84 45.87 11.10
CA PHE A 718 -30.76 45.96 10.11
C PHE A 718 -30.74 44.76 9.16
N VAL A 719 -30.76 43.54 9.70
CA VAL A 719 -30.72 42.31 8.87
C VAL A 719 -32.00 42.13 8.06
N LYS A 720 -33.16 42.49 8.63
CA LYS A 720 -34.45 42.35 7.93
C LYS A 720 -34.64 43.38 6.82
N SER A 721 -34.28 44.63 7.07
CA SER A 721 -34.63 45.76 6.19
C SER A 721 -33.45 46.23 5.33
N GLU A 722 -32.29 46.49 5.94
CA GLU A 722 -31.16 47.18 5.29
C GLU A 722 -30.21 46.24 4.55
N TYR A 723 -29.95 45.04 5.08
CA TYR A 723 -28.96 44.14 4.48
C TYR A 723 -29.42 43.51 3.15
N ASP A 724 -28.62 43.60 2.09
CA ASP A 724 -28.99 43.23 0.72
C ASP A 724 -28.43 41.88 0.24
N HIS A 725 -27.72 41.14 1.09
CA HIS A 725 -27.02 39.88 0.78
C HIS A 725 -25.99 39.99 -0.36
N SER A 726 -25.47 41.19 -0.65
CA SER A 726 -24.51 41.46 -1.72
C SER A 726 -23.21 40.66 -1.63
N CYS A 727 -22.86 40.17 -0.44
CA CYS A 727 -21.64 39.38 -0.23
C CYS A 727 -21.69 37.98 -0.88
N LEU A 728 -22.87 37.40 -1.13
CA LEU A 728 -22.97 36.07 -1.75
C LEU A 728 -22.58 36.11 -3.24
N ARG A 729 -21.82 35.15 -3.76
CA ARG A 729 -21.39 35.12 -5.16
C ARG A 729 -22.51 34.71 -6.14
N SER A 730 -23.40 33.82 -5.72
CA SER A 730 -24.47 33.30 -6.58
C SER A 730 -25.70 34.21 -6.61
N CYS A 731 -26.17 34.59 -7.80
CA CYS A 731 -27.41 35.36 -7.96
C CYS A 731 -28.65 34.57 -7.46
N ARG A 732 -28.61 33.24 -7.56
CA ARG A 732 -29.70 32.36 -7.11
C ARG A 732 -29.79 32.33 -5.59
N SER A 733 -28.67 32.34 -4.86
CA SER A 733 -28.68 32.39 -3.40
C SER A 733 -29.12 33.77 -2.89
N ARG A 734 -28.69 34.87 -3.53
CA ARG A 734 -29.17 36.23 -3.20
C ARG A 734 -30.69 36.35 -3.30
N ALA A 735 -31.28 35.83 -4.39
CA ALA A 735 -32.73 35.86 -4.58
C ALA A 735 -33.49 35.04 -3.52
N LEU A 736 -32.95 33.86 -3.17
CA LEU A 736 -33.54 33.00 -2.15
C LEU A 736 -33.50 33.64 -0.75
N TYR A 737 -32.35 34.20 -0.35
CA TYR A 737 -32.21 34.88 0.95
C TYR A 737 -33.02 36.17 1.02
N LYS A 738 -33.13 36.93 -0.08
CA LYS A 738 -34.00 38.10 -0.15
C LYS A 738 -35.49 37.73 0.02
N GLY A 739 -35.90 36.54 -0.44
CA GLY A 739 -37.24 35.98 -0.19
C GLY A 739 -37.45 35.48 1.24
N MET A 740 -36.38 35.14 1.97
CA MET A 740 -36.44 34.64 3.35
C MET A 740 -36.37 35.72 4.44
N LYS A 741 -36.20 37.01 4.07
CA LYS A 741 -36.09 38.14 5.03
C LYS A 741 -37.21 38.23 6.08
N GLY A 742 -38.38 37.64 5.83
CA GLY A 742 -39.47 37.57 6.79
C GLY A 742 -39.32 36.53 7.92
N TYR A 743 -38.38 35.57 7.80
CA TYR A 743 -38.33 34.36 8.63
C TYR A 743 -37.04 34.18 9.46
N THR A 744 -36.07 35.09 9.41
CA THR A 744 -34.75 34.89 10.05
C THR A 744 -34.32 36.04 10.96
N LEU A 745 -34.26 35.76 12.26
CA LEU A 745 -33.10 36.01 13.14
C LEU A 745 -33.00 34.92 14.19
#